data_AF-A0A1B8RVR9-F1
#
_entry.id   AF-A0A1B8RVR9-F1
#
_cell.length_a   1.000
_cell.length_b   1.000
_cell.length_c   1.000
_cell.angle_alpha   90.00
_cell.angle_beta   90.00
_cell.angle_gamma   90.00
#
_symmetry.space_group_name_H-M   'P 1'
#
loop_
_entity.id
_entity.type
_entity.pdbx_description
1 polymer ?
#
loop_
_entity_poly.entity_id
_entity_poly.type
_entity_poly.pdbx_seq_one_letter_code
_entity_poly.pdbx_strand_id
1 'polypeptide(L)'
;MKISDIYAAVSSGRFLGGDEAFLAQVAIELLAQVEGVPVPALDMSAPAFALAYPFETPAQLCFWHGASHYQAWRRTILDVQMRAVPGNTDGASWSSLARAERLFCKSSGARFYDLPLYLPATMQPEDVTDAVIRATYERLSNIKRPRFRAGVNAFRRLFDNDTVLQTGLLPLIKPQPLPGLRDHRALVPMAPDIERARSELFERSTRCTLDYVHRLAIAGGSLNGETDTLEDLRKALASLPNPNDVGVPEITDHCLHNYIITVMCRIGGRDYRLTEVEQAWKNLRKAAREAGCETSFLWALSKPASQQGIAPWRLTTAWVRQLIAGYKIDSMPAQCRRGCEQFDGFRSVVPPALLPLEPLSIRRSPPQKPKAPKPIDPVRSGWTAVYRNLRNDSTSSEGPSPLWYLKSEAIKAGLPPSGITQHWLETIRETCPLDRLHHLYEGVSTLRCIPGFEHISPLRKRRERHGGLPARIEDELRTTLDEMGVAAATGRKMLLAAGVLAEALGADDTMPLRDLVFTKLESVDWSAPERQITEYKGKIISLREFLALTWTPAWRELQGLVVGAGVGFKENPVPKVLGWKPGVDPQDISLEWARKLDRELRSTISRPPHGRADLARTLARHLAAFDRLHEIPSITASGLMPELIGAIR
;
A
#
# COMPACT_ATOMS: atom_id res chain seq x y z
N MET A 1 41.97 -6.80 12.37
CA MET A 1 42.25 -6.00 13.58
C MET A 1 41.96 -6.89 14.79
N LYS A 2 42.85 -6.89 15.78
CA LYS A 2 42.69 -7.72 16.98
C LYS A 2 41.70 -7.07 17.94
N ILE A 3 41.09 -7.83 18.82
CA ILE A 3 40.17 -7.29 19.83
C ILE A 3 40.87 -6.25 20.74
N SER A 4 42.14 -6.48 21.09
CA SER A 4 42.94 -5.52 21.86
C SER A 4 43.11 -4.17 21.14
N ASP A 5 43.41 -4.19 19.84
CA ASP A 5 43.52 -2.97 19.02
C ASP A 5 42.18 -2.21 18.97
N ILE A 6 41.08 -2.96 18.80
CA ILE A 6 39.72 -2.40 18.76
C ILE A 6 39.41 -1.70 20.08
N TYR A 7 39.70 -2.34 21.22
CA TYR A 7 39.50 -1.74 22.54
C TYR A 7 40.29 -0.45 22.72
N ALA A 8 41.55 -0.41 22.27
CA ALA A 8 42.36 0.81 22.31
C ALA A 8 41.79 1.93 21.43
N ALA A 9 41.25 1.59 20.26
CA ALA A 9 40.61 2.54 19.35
C ALA A 9 39.28 3.08 19.92
N VAL A 10 38.47 2.23 20.56
CA VAL A 10 37.23 2.64 21.25
C VAL A 10 37.55 3.54 22.45
N SER A 11 38.52 3.15 23.28
CA SER A 11 38.90 3.87 24.49
C SER A 11 39.52 5.25 24.22
N SER A 12 40.11 5.44 23.04
CA SER A 12 40.59 6.73 22.58
C SER A 12 39.54 7.56 21.83
N GLY A 13 38.29 7.11 21.78
CA GLY A 13 37.18 7.81 21.12
C GLY A 13 37.30 7.86 19.59
N ARG A 14 38.17 7.04 18.98
CA ARG A 14 38.49 7.09 17.55
C ARG A 14 37.67 6.14 16.68
N PHE A 15 36.82 5.30 17.28
CA PHE A 15 36.15 4.21 16.57
C PHE A 15 34.63 4.12 16.80
N LEU A 16 34.17 4.19 18.05
CA LEU A 16 32.75 4.21 18.42
C LEU A 16 32.49 5.36 19.42
N GLY A 17 31.25 5.84 19.48
CA GLY A 17 30.83 6.89 20.42
C GLY A 17 29.63 6.48 21.27
N GLY A 18 29.42 7.20 22.38
CA GLY A 18 28.26 7.04 23.27
C GLY A 18 28.11 5.62 23.85
N ASP A 19 26.86 5.18 23.99
CA ASP A 19 26.51 3.88 24.58
C ASP A 19 27.12 2.68 23.83
N GLU A 20 27.32 2.78 22.50
CA GLU A 20 27.94 1.70 21.71
C GLU A 20 29.41 1.49 22.09
N ALA A 21 30.14 2.56 22.39
CA ALA A 21 31.53 2.49 22.84
C ALA A 21 31.63 1.82 24.22
N PHE A 22 30.78 2.24 25.16
CA PHE A 22 30.72 1.67 26.50
C PHE A 22 30.38 0.17 26.47
N LEU A 23 29.35 -0.22 25.71
CA LEU A 23 28.96 -1.63 25.57
C LEU A 23 30.07 -2.48 24.95
N ALA A 24 30.78 -1.94 23.95
CA ALA A 24 31.92 -2.62 23.34
C ALA A 24 33.06 -2.84 24.35
N GLN A 25 33.41 -1.81 25.14
CA GLN A 25 34.44 -1.91 26.17
C GLN A 25 34.09 -2.96 27.23
N VAL A 26 32.89 -2.89 27.80
CA VAL A 26 32.41 -3.84 28.82
C VAL A 26 32.41 -5.28 28.26
N ALA A 27 31.97 -5.47 27.01
CA ALA A 27 31.97 -6.79 26.41
C ALA A 27 33.39 -7.36 26.22
N ILE A 28 34.36 -6.53 25.85
CA ILE A 28 35.77 -6.93 25.68
C ILE A 28 36.45 -7.17 27.03
N GLU A 29 36.19 -6.35 28.04
CA GLU A 29 36.70 -6.56 29.41
C GLU A 29 36.17 -7.86 29.99
N LEU A 30 34.90 -8.18 29.73
CA LEU A 30 34.31 -9.46 30.12
C LEU A 30 34.97 -10.63 29.40
N LEU A 31 35.33 -10.49 28.12
CA LEU A 31 36.12 -11.51 27.42
C LEU A 31 37.49 -11.71 28.07
N ALA A 32 38.17 -10.62 28.45
CA ALA A 32 39.46 -10.67 29.12
C ALA A 32 39.37 -11.43 30.46
N GLN A 33 38.30 -11.18 31.23
CA GLN A 33 38.02 -11.92 32.48
C GLN A 33 37.77 -13.41 32.22
N VAL A 34 37.00 -13.75 31.19
CA VAL A 34 36.70 -15.15 30.83
C VAL A 34 37.95 -15.91 30.38
N GLU A 35 38.81 -15.28 29.58
CA GLU A 35 40.09 -15.84 29.12
C GLU A 35 41.18 -15.82 30.21
N GLY A 36 40.97 -15.11 31.32
CA GLY A 36 41.95 -14.97 32.40
C GLY A 36 43.19 -14.16 32.02
N VAL A 37 43.08 -13.25 31.04
CA VAL A 37 44.18 -12.43 30.53
C VAL A 37 43.84 -10.94 30.52
N PRO A 38 44.82 -10.03 30.59
CA PRO A 38 44.53 -8.60 30.46
C PRO A 38 44.11 -8.25 29.02
N VAL A 39 43.28 -7.21 28.84
CA VAL A 39 42.76 -6.80 27.51
C VAL A 39 43.83 -6.64 26.43
N PRO A 40 45.03 -6.07 26.68
CA PRO A 40 46.09 -5.98 25.67
C PRO A 40 46.59 -7.33 25.15
N ALA A 41 46.38 -8.43 25.89
CA ALA A 41 46.77 -9.77 25.51
C ALA A 41 45.68 -10.52 24.70
N LEU A 42 44.50 -9.92 24.45
CA LEU A 42 43.45 -10.53 23.64
C LEU A 42 43.80 -10.49 22.15
N ASP A 43 44.37 -11.59 21.65
CA ASP A 43 44.91 -11.69 20.29
C ASP A 43 43.89 -12.16 19.22
N MET A 44 42.63 -12.35 19.61
CA MET A 44 41.62 -12.87 18.68
C MET A 44 41.21 -11.80 17.66
N SER A 45 41.37 -12.10 16.37
CA SER A 45 40.73 -11.38 15.26
C SER A 45 39.51 -12.15 14.75
N ALA A 46 38.70 -11.52 13.90
CA ALA A 46 37.73 -12.25 13.07
C ALA A 46 38.47 -13.16 12.05
N PRO A 47 37.97 -14.37 11.73
CA PRO A 47 36.84 -15.09 12.34
C PRO A 47 37.19 -15.88 13.62
N ALA A 48 38.44 -15.86 14.09
CA ALA A 48 38.90 -16.71 15.19
C ALA A 48 38.04 -16.59 16.47
N PHE A 49 37.63 -15.37 16.83
CA PHE A 49 36.69 -15.16 17.95
C PHE A 49 35.36 -15.90 17.75
N ALA A 50 34.77 -15.83 16.54
CA ALA A 50 33.49 -16.46 16.25
C ALA A 50 33.53 -17.99 16.31
N LEU A 51 34.69 -18.58 15.99
CA LEU A 51 34.95 -20.01 16.05
C LEU A 51 35.20 -20.49 17.48
N ALA A 52 35.94 -19.72 18.29
CA ALA A 52 36.17 -20.02 19.70
C ALA A 52 34.89 -19.91 20.53
N TYR A 53 34.02 -18.96 20.18
CA TYR A 53 32.74 -18.71 20.84
C TYR A 53 31.59 -18.99 19.86
N PRO A 54 31.10 -20.23 19.73
CA PRO A 54 30.05 -20.60 18.77
C PRO A 54 28.69 -19.96 19.12
N PHE A 55 27.75 -19.95 18.17
CA PHE A 55 26.44 -19.32 18.36
C PHE A 55 25.58 -20.03 19.43
N GLU A 56 25.64 -21.37 19.46
CA GLU A 56 25.03 -22.17 20.51
C GLU A 56 25.89 -22.09 21.76
N THR A 57 25.30 -21.78 22.91
CA THR A 57 26.04 -21.70 24.18
C THR A 57 26.54 -23.10 24.54
N PRO A 58 27.86 -23.34 24.61
CA PRO A 58 28.38 -24.59 25.12
C PRO A 58 27.89 -24.76 26.57
N ALA A 59 27.39 -25.95 26.91
CA ALA A 59 26.91 -26.27 28.27
C ALA A 59 27.98 -26.02 29.37
N GLN A 60 29.24 -25.92 28.96
CA GLN A 60 30.42 -25.69 29.80
C GLN A 60 30.63 -24.21 30.17
N LEU A 61 29.94 -23.26 29.53
CA LEU A 61 30.03 -21.83 29.85
C LEU A 61 28.98 -21.42 30.89
N CYS A 62 29.06 -21.98 32.10
CA CYS A 62 28.15 -21.74 33.24
C CYS A 62 28.14 -20.29 33.78
N PHE A 63 29.02 -19.42 33.26
CA PHE A 63 29.19 -18.03 33.68
C PHE A 63 28.10 -17.08 33.14
N TRP A 64 27.47 -17.42 32.02
CA TRP A 64 26.48 -16.54 31.39
C TRP A 64 25.10 -16.75 32.01
N HIS A 65 24.38 -15.66 32.32
CA HIS A 65 23.00 -15.67 32.85
C HIS A 65 21.93 -16.15 31.82
N GLY A 66 22.23 -17.22 31.08
CA GLY A 66 21.41 -17.81 30.03
C GLY A 66 21.86 -17.48 28.60
N ALA A 67 21.33 -18.23 27.64
CA ALA A 67 21.70 -18.16 26.22
C ALA A 67 21.51 -16.76 25.60
N SER A 68 20.48 -16.02 26.02
CA SER A 68 20.23 -14.66 25.52
C SER A 68 21.32 -13.67 25.91
N HIS A 69 21.84 -13.75 27.14
CA HIS A 69 22.93 -12.88 27.59
C HIS A 69 24.24 -13.20 26.86
N TYR A 70 24.56 -14.49 26.72
CA TYR A 70 25.69 -14.95 25.92
C TYR A 70 25.61 -14.46 24.48
N GLN A 71 24.46 -14.63 23.82
CA GLN A 71 24.28 -14.21 22.43
C GLN A 71 24.35 -12.68 22.27
N ALA A 72 23.84 -11.90 23.22
CA ALA A 72 23.93 -10.45 23.21
C ALA A 72 25.38 -9.98 23.36
N TRP A 73 26.13 -10.56 24.29
CA TRP A 73 27.56 -10.30 24.47
C TRP A 73 28.37 -10.66 23.23
N ARG A 74 28.23 -11.91 22.74
CA ARG A 74 28.89 -12.41 21.53
C ARG A 74 28.62 -11.51 20.33
N ARG A 75 27.35 -11.12 20.16
CA ARG A 75 26.93 -10.23 19.08
C ARG A 75 27.62 -8.87 19.17
N THR A 76 27.80 -8.32 20.36
CA THR A 76 28.46 -7.03 20.58
C THR A 76 29.90 -7.07 20.08
N ILE A 77 30.68 -8.09 20.48
CA ILE A 77 32.07 -8.23 20.01
C ILE A 77 32.14 -8.39 18.49
N LEU A 78 31.30 -9.24 17.90
CA LEU A 78 31.27 -9.45 16.45
C LEU A 78 30.83 -8.20 15.68
N ASP A 79 29.90 -7.40 16.22
CA ASP A 79 29.49 -6.13 15.58
C ASP A 79 30.64 -5.15 15.52
N VAL A 80 31.40 -5.05 16.60
CA VAL A 80 32.57 -4.18 16.69
C VAL A 80 33.68 -4.69 15.76
N GLN A 81 33.92 -6.01 15.69
CA GLN A 81 34.88 -6.59 14.73
C GLN A 81 34.48 -6.34 13.27
N MET A 82 33.20 -6.51 12.92
CA MET A 82 32.69 -6.24 11.57
C MET A 82 32.81 -4.75 11.19
N ARG A 83 32.60 -3.84 12.14
CA ARG A 83 32.82 -2.39 11.90
C ARG A 83 34.29 -2.05 11.75
N ALA A 84 35.18 -2.77 12.44
CA ALA A 84 36.61 -2.44 12.49
C ALA A 84 37.33 -2.92 11.23
N VAL A 85 37.05 -4.16 10.83
CA VAL A 85 37.56 -4.76 9.60
C VAL A 85 36.42 -5.59 9.00
N PRO A 86 35.64 -5.00 8.07
CA PRO A 86 34.60 -5.73 7.35
C PRO A 86 35.17 -6.98 6.68
N GLY A 87 34.49 -8.12 6.81
CA GLY A 87 34.98 -9.39 6.27
C GLY A 87 34.17 -10.59 6.74
N ASN A 88 34.77 -11.79 6.67
CA ASN A 88 34.16 -12.99 7.25
C ASN A 88 34.25 -12.99 8.79
N THR A 89 33.46 -12.14 9.44
CA THR A 89 33.47 -11.96 10.89
C THR A 89 32.89 -13.14 11.67
N ASP A 90 31.81 -13.73 11.16
CA ASP A 90 31.07 -14.80 11.85
C ASP A 90 31.67 -16.21 11.63
N GLY A 91 32.73 -16.33 10.83
CA GLY A 91 33.28 -17.63 10.39
C GLY A 91 32.44 -18.31 9.29
N ALA A 92 31.30 -17.73 8.92
CA ALA A 92 30.45 -18.17 7.81
C ALA A 92 30.05 -16.96 6.95
N SER A 93 30.35 -17.00 5.65
CA SER A 93 30.19 -15.86 4.73
C SER A 93 28.76 -15.31 4.68
N TRP A 94 27.75 -16.19 4.68
CA TRP A 94 26.34 -15.77 4.72
C TRP A 94 25.95 -15.05 6.02
N SER A 95 26.41 -15.55 7.16
CA SER A 95 26.17 -14.93 8.47
C SER A 95 26.86 -13.58 8.58
N SER A 96 28.10 -13.49 8.08
CA SER A 96 28.90 -12.26 8.03
C SER A 96 28.22 -11.21 7.16
N LEU A 97 27.72 -11.57 5.96
CA LEU A 97 26.93 -10.65 5.15
C LEU A 97 25.63 -10.22 5.84
N ALA A 98 24.97 -11.10 6.60
CA ALA A 98 23.71 -10.77 7.27
C ALA A 98 23.94 -9.78 8.39
N ARG A 99 25.09 -9.89 9.07
CA ARG A 99 25.58 -8.90 10.01
C ARG A 99 25.90 -7.58 9.34
N ALA A 100 26.59 -7.60 8.19
CA ALA A 100 26.91 -6.40 7.43
C ALA A 100 25.64 -5.66 6.96
N GLU A 101 24.63 -6.37 6.42
CA GLU A 101 23.33 -5.77 6.08
C GLU A 101 22.71 -5.08 7.29
N ARG A 102 22.64 -5.76 8.44
CA ARG A 102 22.02 -5.19 9.64
C ARG A 102 22.73 -3.93 10.14
N LEU A 103 24.06 -3.90 10.05
CA LEU A 103 24.86 -2.79 10.58
C LEU A 103 24.89 -1.60 9.63
N PHE A 104 24.97 -1.84 8.32
CA PHE A 104 25.28 -0.81 7.34
C PHE A 104 24.11 -0.45 6.42
N CYS A 105 23.11 -1.32 6.28
CA CYS A 105 21.93 -1.03 5.47
C CYS A 105 20.77 -0.54 6.36
N LYS A 106 20.33 0.72 6.15
CA LYS A 106 19.12 1.26 6.81
C LYS A 106 17.92 0.38 6.43
N SER A 107 17.21 -0.12 7.45
CA SER A 107 16.16 -1.12 7.29
C SER A 107 15.05 -0.67 6.33
N SER A 108 15.08 -1.17 5.10
CA SER A 108 13.87 -1.32 4.29
C SER A 108 13.34 -2.73 4.57
N GLY A 109 12.03 -2.89 4.77
CA GLY A 109 11.41 -4.04 5.45
C GLY A 109 11.64 -5.46 4.91
N ALA A 110 12.51 -5.68 3.92
CA ALA A 110 12.91 -7.00 3.43
C ALA A 110 14.39 -7.25 3.79
N ARG A 111 14.64 -8.30 4.59
CA ARG A 111 15.99 -8.78 4.94
C ARG A 111 16.38 -9.93 4.00
N PHE A 112 17.66 -10.07 3.66
CA PHE A 112 18.07 -11.13 2.72
C PHE A 112 18.22 -12.53 3.36
N TYR A 113 18.05 -12.68 4.69
CA TYR A 113 18.37 -13.91 5.43
C TYR A 113 17.73 -15.21 4.87
N ASP A 114 16.62 -15.10 4.15
CA ASP A 114 15.96 -16.26 3.53
C ASP A 114 16.62 -16.72 2.22
N LEU A 115 17.39 -15.86 1.54
CA LEU A 115 17.99 -16.18 0.24
C LEU A 115 18.85 -17.46 0.26
N PRO A 116 19.76 -17.65 1.23
CA PRO A 116 20.61 -18.85 1.30
C PRO A 116 19.81 -20.15 1.44
N LEU A 117 18.61 -20.10 2.04
CA LEU A 117 17.75 -21.28 2.22
C LEU A 117 17.22 -21.85 0.90
N TYR A 118 17.25 -21.06 -0.17
CA TYR A 118 16.79 -21.49 -1.49
C TYR A 118 17.93 -21.91 -2.42
N LEU A 119 19.16 -21.51 -2.10
CA LEU A 119 20.36 -21.82 -2.87
C LEU A 119 20.90 -23.21 -2.48
N PRO A 120 21.80 -23.81 -3.29
CA PRO A 120 22.52 -25.02 -2.89
C PRO A 120 23.25 -24.83 -1.56
N ALA A 121 23.23 -25.85 -0.69
CA ALA A 121 23.70 -25.73 0.70
C ALA A 121 25.18 -25.33 0.85
N THR A 122 26.02 -25.67 -0.14
CA THR A 122 27.46 -25.36 -0.14
C THR A 122 27.79 -24.04 -0.82
N MET A 123 26.81 -23.35 -1.40
CA MET A 123 27.02 -22.15 -2.20
C MET A 123 27.46 -20.99 -1.31
N GLN A 124 28.59 -20.36 -1.65
CA GLN A 124 29.02 -19.13 -1.00
C GLN A 124 28.36 -17.91 -1.66
N PRO A 125 28.25 -16.78 -0.96
CA PRO A 125 27.64 -15.59 -1.53
C PRO A 125 28.38 -15.08 -2.77
N GLU A 126 29.71 -15.19 -2.81
CA GLU A 126 30.57 -14.79 -3.94
C GLU A 126 30.30 -15.58 -5.24
N ASP A 127 29.77 -16.80 -5.12
CA ASP A 127 29.45 -17.68 -6.26
C ASP A 127 28.06 -17.43 -6.86
N VAL A 128 27.28 -16.49 -6.29
CA VAL A 128 25.90 -16.25 -6.72
C VAL A 128 25.88 -15.47 -8.03
N THR A 129 25.61 -16.19 -9.13
CA THR A 129 25.50 -15.63 -10.49
C THR A 129 24.04 -15.51 -10.96
N ASP A 130 23.83 -14.78 -12.05
CA ASP A 130 22.51 -14.68 -12.72
C ASP A 130 21.95 -16.04 -13.12
N ALA A 131 22.81 -16.95 -13.58
CA ALA A 131 22.41 -18.30 -13.98
C ALA A 131 21.87 -19.09 -12.78
N VAL A 132 22.56 -19.02 -11.65
CA VAL A 132 22.14 -19.65 -10.39
C VAL A 132 20.80 -19.08 -9.91
N ILE A 133 20.65 -17.75 -9.94
CA ILE A 133 19.43 -17.07 -9.52
C ILE A 133 18.24 -17.51 -10.40
N ARG A 134 18.41 -17.55 -11.73
CA ARG A 134 17.36 -17.96 -12.67
C ARG A 134 16.97 -19.42 -12.49
N ALA A 135 17.96 -20.33 -12.49
CA ALA A 135 17.72 -21.77 -12.30
C ALA A 135 17.02 -22.06 -10.96
N THR A 136 17.41 -21.37 -9.89
CA THR A 136 16.76 -21.50 -8.59
C THR A 136 15.32 -20.99 -8.64
N TYR A 137 15.08 -19.80 -9.22
CA TYR A 137 13.75 -19.22 -9.33
C TYR A 137 12.77 -20.10 -10.12
N GLU A 138 13.23 -20.72 -11.20
CA GLU A 138 12.43 -21.60 -12.05
C GLU A 138 11.99 -22.86 -11.31
N ARG A 139 12.87 -23.47 -10.52
CA ARG A 139 12.59 -24.67 -9.70
C ARG A 139 11.64 -24.41 -8.52
N LEU A 140 11.52 -23.16 -8.06
CA LEU A 140 10.68 -22.82 -6.91
C LEU A 140 9.19 -22.81 -7.26
N SER A 141 8.36 -23.22 -6.30
CA SER A 141 6.90 -23.10 -6.41
C SER A 141 6.44 -21.64 -6.40
N ASN A 142 5.25 -21.38 -6.94
CA ASN A 142 4.66 -20.03 -7.01
C ASN A 142 4.53 -19.35 -5.64
N ILE A 143 4.43 -20.10 -4.54
CA ILE A 143 4.39 -19.57 -3.16
C ILE A 143 5.76 -19.07 -2.70
N LYS A 144 6.85 -19.74 -3.12
CA LYS A 144 8.23 -19.41 -2.71
C LYS A 144 8.88 -18.36 -3.60
N ARG A 145 8.48 -18.27 -4.87
CA ARG A 145 9.00 -17.30 -5.86
C ARG A 145 8.98 -15.83 -5.39
N PRO A 146 7.90 -15.30 -4.78
CA PRO A 146 7.88 -13.94 -4.27
C PRO A 146 8.92 -13.68 -3.17
N ARG A 147 9.09 -14.62 -2.23
CA ARG A 147 10.09 -14.51 -1.15
C ARG A 147 11.52 -14.58 -1.69
N PHE A 148 11.79 -15.52 -2.61
CA PHE A 148 13.09 -15.60 -3.27
C PHE A 148 13.43 -14.32 -4.02
N ARG A 149 12.47 -13.75 -4.77
CA ARG A 149 12.64 -12.46 -5.44
C ARG A 149 12.95 -11.32 -4.47
N ALA A 150 12.24 -11.27 -3.34
CA ALA A 150 12.52 -10.28 -2.30
C ALA A 150 13.94 -10.46 -1.74
N GLY A 151 14.38 -11.70 -1.51
CA GLY A 151 15.74 -12.05 -1.10
C GLY A 151 16.80 -11.62 -2.12
N VAL A 152 16.61 -11.91 -3.41
CA VAL A 152 17.51 -11.48 -4.50
C VAL A 152 17.60 -9.95 -4.58
N ASN A 153 16.47 -9.26 -4.45
CA ASN A 153 16.46 -7.80 -4.44
C ASN A 153 17.16 -7.24 -3.18
N ALA A 154 17.02 -7.88 -2.03
CA ALA A 154 17.74 -7.51 -0.81
C ALA A 154 19.25 -7.70 -0.98
N PHE A 155 19.67 -8.86 -1.50
CA PHE A 155 21.07 -9.17 -1.82
C PHE A 155 21.67 -8.17 -2.82
N ARG A 156 20.93 -7.80 -3.88
CA ARG A 156 21.35 -6.77 -4.83
C ARG A 156 21.58 -5.41 -4.18
N ARG A 157 20.83 -5.04 -3.14
CA ARG A 157 21.02 -3.75 -2.45
C ARG A 157 22.30 -3.70 -1.61
N LEU A 158 22.88 -4.84 -1.27
CA LEU A 158 24.17 -4.88 -0.57
C LEU A 158 25.29 -4.25 -1.40
N PHE A 159 25.20 -4.35 -2.73
CA PHE A 159 26.13 -3.69 -3.66
C PHE A 159 26.04 -2.16 -3.64
N ASP A 160 24.99 -1.58 -3.06
CA ASP A 160 24.80 -0.13 -2.99
C ASP A 160 25.43 0.45 -1.71
N ASN A 161 26.17 -0.35 -0.93
CA ASN A 161 26.83 0.06 0.31
C ASN A 161 28.34 -0.27 0.27
N ASP A 162 29.17 0.78 0.30
CA ASP A 162 30.63 0.65 0.23
C ASP A 162 31.22 -0.19 1.36
N THR A 163 30.68 -0.08 2.59
CA THR A 163 31.16 -0.87 3.72
C THR A 163 30.82 -2.36 3.58
N VAL A 164 29.70 -2.70 2.93
CA VAL A 164 29.37 -4.09 2.61
C VAL A 164 30.27 -4.61 1.47
N LEU A 165 30.58 -3.79 0.46
CA LEU A 165 31.53 -4.15 -0.59
C LEU A 165 32.94 -4.43 -0.01
N GLN A 166 33.36 -3.65 0.99
CA GLN A 166 34.64 -3.85 1.71
C GLN A 166 34.74 -5.20 2.42
N THR A 167 33.62 -5.90 2.67
CA THR A 167 33.69 -7.25 3.23
C THR A 167 34.36 -8.27 2.31
N GLY A 168 34.38 -8.00 1.00
CA GLY A 168 34.91 -8.94 -0.01
C GLY A 168 34.07 -10.21 -0.18
N LEU A 169 32.88 -10.30 0.45
CA LEU A 169 32.03 -11.50 0.43
C LEU A 169 31.00 -11.50 -0.70
N LEU A 170 30.82 -10.38 -1.40
CA LEU A 170 29.88 -10.25 -2.51
C LEU A 170 30.52 -10.76 -3.82
N PRO A 171 29.71 -11.24 -4.78
CA PRO A 171 30.17 -11.53 -6.13
C PRO A 171 30.85 -10.32 -6.77
N LEU A 172 31.80 -10.57 -7.68
CA LEU A 172 32.46 -9.52 -8.46
C LEU A 172 31.48 -8.71 -9.31
N ILE A 173 30.41 -9.35 -9.79
CA ILE A 173 29.39 -8.74 -10.66
C ILE A 173 28.07 -8.72 -9.91
N LYS A 174 27.46 -7.52 -9.80
CA LYS A 174 26.11 -7.36 -9.25
C LYS A 174 25.10 -8.16 -10.08
N PRO A 175 24.45 -9.20 -9.52
CA PRO A 175 23.50 -10.00 -10.27
C PRO A 175 22.30 -9.16 -10.73
N GLN A 176 21.75 -9.40 -11.91
CA GLN A 176 20.62 -8.72 -12.53
C GLN A 176 19.29 -8.97 -11.79
N PRO A 177 18.30 -8.05 -11.89
CA PRO A 177 17.04 -8.24 -11.22
C PRO A 177 16.26 -9.35 -11.93
N LEU A 178 15.57 -10.18 -11.16
CA LEU A 178 14.63 -11.13 -11.76
C LEU A 178 13.55 -10.34 -12.54
N PRO A 179 13.22 -10.73 -13.79
CA PRO A 179 12.20 -10.07 -14.60
C PRO A 179 10.90 -9.92 -13.83
N GLY A 180 10.25 -8.76 -13.83
CA GLY A 180 8.97 -8.56 -13.14
C GLY A 180 7.91 -9.58 -13.60
N LEU A 181 6.93 -9.91 -12.75
CA LEU A 181 5.83 -10.83 -13.17
C LEU A 181 5.09 -10.34 -14.43
N ARG A 182 5.03 -9.00 -14.58
CA ARG A 182 4.45 -8.29 -15.74
C ARG A 182 5.48 -7.85 -16.78
N ASP A 183 6.73 -8.28 -16.64
CA ASP A 183 7.75 -8.05 -17.66
C ASP A 183 7.67 -9.18 -18.70
N HIS A 184 6.58 -9.17 -19.47
CA HIS A 184 6.21 -10.27 -20.36
C HIS A 184 7.29 -10.54 -21.41
N ARG A 185 7.99 -9.49 -21.89
CA ARG A 185 9.06 -9.61 -22.88
C ARG A 185 10.25 -10.40 -22.37
N ALA A 186 10.64 -10.18 -21.12
CA ALA A 186 11.82 -10.82 -20.53
C ALA A 186 11.58 -12.28 -20.10
N LEU A 187 10.33 -12.75 -20.16
CA LEU A 187 9.93 -14.09 -19.71
C LEU A 187 9.81 -15.11 -20.84
N VAL A 188 9.79 -14.68 -22.10
CA VAL A 188 9.72 -15.56 -23.27
C VAL A 188 10.65 -15.07 -24.38
N PRO A 189 11.25 -15.97 -25.19
CA PRO A 189 11.93 -15.56 -26.42
C PRO A 189 10.93 -14.93 -27.39
N MET A 190 11.41 -14.18 -28.39
CA MET A 190 10.57 -13.59 -29.43
C MET A 190 11.30 -13.67 -30.76
N ALA A 191 10.61 -14.23 -31.77
CA ALA A 191 11.19 -14.47 -33.08
C ALA A 191 11.56 -13.13 -33.77
N PRO A 192 12.60 -13.10 -34.63
CA PRO A 192 13.10 -11.85 -35.21
C PRO A 192 12.06 -11.02 -35.97
N ASP A 193 11.09 -11.66 -36.64
CA ASP A 193 10.03 -10.97 -37.39
C ASP A 193 9.05 -10.25 -36.45
N ILE A 194 8.64 -10.92 -35.37
CA ILE A 194 7.77 -10.36 -34.34
C ILE A 194 8.52 -9.27 -33.55
N GLU A 195 9.81 -9.47 -33.24
CA GLU A 195 10.62 -8.47 -32.55
C GLU A 195 10.79 -7.20 -33.41
N ARG A 196 11.00 -7.35 -34.72
CA ARG A 196 11.06 -6.21 -35.65
C ARG A 196 9.76 -5.42 -35.62
N ALA A 197 8.63 -6.10 -35.80
CA ALA A 197 7.32 -5.44 -35.75
C ALA A 197 7.06 -4.77 -34.40
N ARG A 198 7.47 -5.40 -33.30
CA ARG A 198 7.40 -4.82 -31.95
C ARG A 198 8.24 -3.56 -31.83
N SER A 199 9.44 -3.53 -32.41
CA SER A 199 10.35 -2.37 -32.36
C SER A 199 9.82 -1.16 -33.13
N GLU A 200 8.99 -1.39 -34.17
CA GLU A 200 8.33 -0.36 -34.95
C GLU A 200 7.14 0.29 -34.21
N LEU A 201 6.67 -0.31 -33.11
CA LEU A 201 5.57 0.24 -32.30
C LEU A 201 6.05 1.40 -31.42
N PHE A 202 5.59 2.61 -31.75
CA PHE A 202 5.92 3.83 -31.01
C PHE A 202 5.40 3.80 -29.56
N GLU A 203 4.12 3.45 -29.37
CA GLU A 203 3.47 3.48 -28.06
C GLU A 203 3.95 2.35 -27.12
N ARG A 204 4.41 2.72 -25.93
CA ARG A 204 4.84 1.76 -24.89
C ARG A 204 3.70 0.81 -24.49
N SER A 205 2.47 1.32 -24.37
CA SER A 205 1.28 0.53 -24.06
C SER A 205 1.09 -0.60 -25.07
N THR A 206 1.17 -0.30 -26.36
CA THR A 206 1.01 -1.28 -27.43
C THR A 206 2.13 -2.33 -27.41
N ARG A 207 3.37 -1.93 -27.15
CA ARG A 207 4.49 -2.89 -26.97
C ARG A 207 4.23 -3.83 -25.80
N CYS A 208 3.82 -3.32 -24.64
CA CYS A 208 3.50 -4.15 -23.49
C CYS A 208 2.28 -5.06 -23.75
N THR A 209 1.30 -4.58 -24.51
CA THR A 209 0.16 -5.39 -24.96
C THR A 209 0.61 -6.54 -25.86
N LEU A 210 1.47 -6.26 -26.85
CA LEU A 210 2.08 -7.28 -27.72
C LEU A 210 2.85 -8.31 -26.89
N ASP A 211 3.69 -7.84 -25.96
CA ASP A 211 4.47 -8.70 -25.06
C ASP A 211 3.57 -9.65 -24.26
N TYR A 212 2.44 -9.14 -23.76
CA TYR A 212 1.46 -9.94 -23.02
C TYR A 212 0.85 -11.05 -23.88
N VAL A 213 0.26 -10.69 -25.03
CA VAL A 213 -0.44 -11.66 -25.89
C VAL A 213 0.53 -12.66 -26.53
N HIS A 214 1.75 -12.23 -26.82
CA HIS A 214 2.83 -13.09 -27.29
C HIS A 214 3.23 -14.14 -26.25
N ARG A 215 3.46 -13.71 -24.99
CA ARG A 215 3.71 -14.64 -23.89
C ARG A 215 2.54 -15.61 -23.68
N LEU A 216 1.31 -15.12 -23.79
CA LEU A 216 0.11 -15.96 -23.64
C LEU A 216 0.01 -17.01 -24.77
N ALA A 217 0.33 -16.63 -26.00
CA ALA A 217 0.36 -17.53 -27.15
C ALA A 217 1.45 -18.60 -27.02
N ILE A 218 2.66 -18.25 -26.54
CA ILE A 218 3.72 -19.23 -26.24
C ILE A 218 3.30 -20.16 -25.11
N ALA A 219 2.74 -19.63 -24.02
CA ALA A 219 2.30 -20.45 -22.89
C ALA A 219 1.16 -21.41 -23.28
N GLY A 220 0.34 -21.04 -24.26
CA GLY A 220 -0.67 -21.91 -24.87
C GLY A 220 -0.14 -22.86 -25.95
N GLY A 221 1.16 -22.85 -26.23
CA GLY A 221 1.78 -23.69 -27.27
C GLY A 221 1.41 -23.30 -28.71
N SER A 222 0.82 -22.13 -28.92
CA SER A 222 0.46 -21.63 -30.26
C SER A 222 1.63 -20.97 -30.99
N LEU A 223 2.68 -20.59 -30.25
CA LEU A 223 3.92 -20.00 -30.74
C LEU A 223 5.11 -20.70 -30.07
N ASN A 224 6.24 -20.80 -30.75
CA ASN A 224 7.48 -21.35 -30.21
C ASN A 224 8.46 -20.26 -29.70
N GLY A 225 8.27 -19.01 -30.12
CA GLY A 225 9.04 -17.83 -29.75
C GLY A 225 10.39 -17.67 -30.45
N GLU A 226 10.77 -18.57 -31.35
CA GLU A 226 12.09 -18.57 -32.02
C GLU A 226 11.97 -18.36 -33.54
N THR A 227 11.06 -19.08 -34.19
CA THR A 227 10.92 -19.10 -35.65
C THR A 227 9.57 -18.59 -36.15
N ASP A 228 8.67 -18.22 -35.25
CA ASP A 228 7.33 -17.75 -35.61
C ASP A 228 7.35 -16.46 -36.45
N THR A 229 6.41 -16.37 -37.39
CA THR A 229 6.19 -15.18 -38.21
C THR A 229 5.08 -14.31 -37.65
N LEU A 230 4.92 -13.09 -38.18
CA LEU A 230 3.73 -12.27 -37.90
C LEU A 230 2.41 -12.97 -38.25
N GLU A 231 2.39 -13.86 -39.23
CA GLU A 231 1.18 -14.59 -39.60
C GLU A 231 0.81 -15.64 -38.56
N ASP A 232 1.80 -16.30 -37.98
CA ASP A 232 1.58 -17.27 -36.89
C ASP A 232 1.05 -16.57 -35.64
N LEU A 233 1.58 -15.38 -35.33
CA LEU A 233 1.04 -14.53 -34.27
C LEU A 233 -0.44 -14.20 -34.53
N ARG A 234 -0.82 -13.79 -35.76
CA ARG A 234 -2.22 -13.47 -36.10
C ARG A 234 -3.15 -14.67 -35.93
N LYS A 235 -2.69 -15.87 -36.29
CA LYS A 235 -3.45 -17.11 -36.07
C LYS A 235 -3.60 -17.40 -34.57
N ALA A 236 -2.51 -17.32 -33.81
CA ALA A 236 -2.51 -17.55 -32.37
C ALA A 236 -3.46 -16.59 -31.62
N LEU A 237 -3.53 -15.33 -32.04
CA LEU A 237 -4.43 -14.32 -31.47
C LEU A 237 -5.92 -14.67 -31.59
N ALA A 238 -6.30 -15.59 -32.48
CA ALA A 238 -7.69 -16.05 -32.61
C ALA A 238 -8.08 -17.10 -31.57
N SER A 239 -7.11 -17.78 -30.94
CA SER A 239 -7.32 -18.91 -30.05
C SER A 239 -6.39 -18.88 -28.83
N LEU A 240 -6.26 -17.72 -28.20
CA LEU A 240 -5.45 -17.60 -26.97
C LEU A 240 -6.12 -18.35 -25.80
N PRO A 241 -5.33 -19.05 -24.97
CA PRO A 241 -5.85 -19.71 -23.77
C PRO A 241 -6.27 -18.69 -22.71
N ASN A 242 -7.01 -19.15 -21.69
CA ASN A 242 -7.24 -18.36 -20.48
C ASN A 242 -5.89 -18.13 -19.76
N PRO A 243 -5.52 -16.89 -19.39
CA PRO A 243 -4.26 -16.62 -18.70
C PRO A 243 -4.01 -17.46 -17.44
N ASN A 244 -5.07 -17.75 -16.67
CA ASN A 244 -4.97 -18.52 -15.43
C ASN A 244 -4.57 -19.97 -15.67
N ASP A 245 -5.03 -20.58 -16.75
CA ASP A 245 -4.76 -21.99 -17.08
C ASP A 245 -3.29 -22.23 -17.46
N VAL A 246 -2.60 -21.19 -17.93
CA VAL A 246 -1.21 -21.25 -18.43
C VAL A 246 -0.23 -20.44 -17.59
N GLY A 247 -0.63 -20.00 -16.40
CA GLY A 247 0.25 -19.33 -15.44
C GLY A 247 0.73 -17.92 -15.87
N VAL A 248 -0.05 -17.23 -16.70
CA VAL A 248 0.17 -15.83 -17.10
C VAL A 248 -0.70 -14.92 -16.21
N PRO A 249 -0.20 -13.75 -15.75
CA PRO A 249 -0.99 -12.87 -14.88
C PRO A 249 -2.38 -12.54 -15.44
N GLU A 250 -3.40 -12.71 -14.62
CA GLU A 250 -4.80 -12.53 -15.01
C GLU A 250 -5.12 -11.10 -15.45
N ILE A 251 -5.92 -10.99 -16.51
CA ILE A 251 -6.61 -9.77 -16.95
C ILE A 251 -8.05 -10.13 -17.27
N THR A 252 -8.95 -9.14 -17.24
CA THR A 252 -10.35 -9.36 -17.61
C THR A 252 -10.49 -9.72 -19.09
N ASP A 253 -11.51 -10.50 -19.44
CA ASP A 253 -11.80 -10.86 -20.84
C ASP A 253 -11.95 -9.63 -21.75
N HIS A 254 -12.57 -8.57 -21.23
CA HIS A 254 -12.68 -7.30 -21.96
C HIS A 254 -11.31 -6.67 -22.23
N CYS A 255 -10.40 -6.71 -21.25
CA CYS A 255 -9.04 -6.21 -21.41
C CYS A 255 -8.26 -7.06 -22.44
N LEU A 256 -8.35 -8.39 -22.35
CA LEU A 256 -7.72 -9.30 -23.32
C LEU A 256 -8.25 -9.05 -24.74
N HIS A 257 -9.57 -8.88 -24.89
CA HIS A 257 -10.19 -8.54 -26.17
C HIS A 257 -9.64 -7.23 -26.75
N ASN A 258 -9.53 -6.18 -25.93
CA ASN A 258 -8.95 -4.90 -26.34
C ASN A 258 -7.47 -5.03 -26.70
N TYR A 259 -6.73 -5.87 -25.98
CA TYR A 259 -5.32 -6.15 -26.25
C TYR A 259 -5.15 -6.79 -27.63
N ILE A 260 -5.93 -7.83 -27.93
CA ILE A 260 -5.92 -8.50 -29.23
C ILE A 260 -6.27 -7.51 -30.35
N ILE A 261 -7.34 -6.71 -30.19
CA ILE A 261 -7.73 -5.72 -31.20
C ILE A 261 -6.60 -4.70 -31.43
N THR A 262 -6.00 -4.19 -30.37
CA THR A 262 -4.94 -3.19 -30.45
C THR A 262 -3.73 -3.72 -31.21
N VAL A 263 -3.28 -4.93 -30.89
CA VAL A 263 -2.16 -5.59 -31.57
C VAL A 263 -2.50 -5.85 -33.03
N MET A 264 -3.65 -6.47 -33.31
CA MET A 264 -4.12 -6.74 -34.69
C MET A 264 -4.23 -5.48 -35.55
N CYS A 265 -4.70 -4.37 -34.98
CA CYS A 265 -4.77 -3.11 -35.70
C CYS A 265 -3.38 -2.54 -36.05
N ARG A 266 -2.38 -2.77 -35.20
CA ARG A 266 -1.02 -2.21 -35.37
C ARG A 266 -0.12 -3.08 -36.24
N ILE A 267 -0.16 -4.42 -36.09
CA ILE A 267 0.61 -5.34 -36.93
C ILE A 267 -0.04 -5.58 -38.32
N GLY A 268 -1.29 -5.14 -38.51
CA GLY A 268 -2.03 -5.30 -39.76
C GLY A 268 -2.36 -6.76 -40.11
N GLY A 269 -2.77 -7.01 -41.36
CA GLY A 269 -3.04 -8.35 -41.89
C GLY A 269 -4.45 -8.91 -41.63
N ARG A 270 -4.62 -10.21 -41.87
CA ARG A 270 -5.90 -10.94 -41.76
C ARG A 270 -6.27 -11.19 -40.29
N ASP A 271 -7.51 -10.92 -39.92
CA ASP A 271 -8.06 -11.25 -38.60
C ASP A 271 -8.74 -12.62 -38.66
N TYR A 272 -8.06 -13.65 -38.17
CA TYR A 272 -8.53 -15.03 -38.22
C TYR A 272 -9.76 -15.31 -37.35
N ARG A 273 -10.19 -14.34 -36.51
CA ARG A 273 -11.45 -14.41 -35.77
C ARG A 273 -12.66 -14.09 -36.64
N LEU A 274 -12.44 -13.51 -37.82
CA LEU A 274 -13.48 -13.11 -38.76
C LEU A 274 -13.57 -14.10 -39.91
N THR A 275 -14.79 -14.36 -40.37
CA THR A 275 -15.03 -15.05 -41.64
C THR A 275 -14.48 -14.22 -42.81
N GLU A 276 -14.31 -14.83 -43.99
CA GLU A 276 -13.81 -14.12 -45.18
C GLU A 276 -14.68 -12.91 -45.54
N VAL A 277 -15.99 -13.06 -45.37
CA VAL A 277 -16.99 -12.04 -45.62
C VAL A 277 -16.86 -10.89 -44.62
N GLU A 278 -16.74 -11.19 -43.33
CA GLU A 278 -16.55 -10.16 -42.30
C GLU A 278 -15.21 -9.42 -42.45
N GLN A 279 -14.15 -10.15 -42.83
CA GLN A 279 -12.86 -9.55 -43.14
C GLN A 279 -12.95 -8.62 -44.36
N ALA A 280 -13.70 -8.99 -45.40
CA ALA A 280 -13.97 -8.11 -46.54
C ALA A 280 -14.66 -6.81 -46.13
N TRP A 281 -15.70 -6.90 -45.28
CA TRP A 281 -16.37 -5.71 -44.72
C TRP A 281 -15.47 -4.88 -43.79
N LYS A 282 -14.53 -5.51 -43.08
CA LYS A 282 -13.52 -4.82 -42.27
C LYS A 282 -12.51 -4.09 -43.16
N ASN A 283 -12.02 -4.73 -44.21
CA ASN A 283 -11.09 -4.14 -45.18
C ASN A 283 -11.70 -2.92 -45.87
N LEU A 284 -12.97 -3.01 -46.28
CA LEU A 284 -13.68 -1.87 -46.85
C LEU A 284 -13.76 -0.70 -45.86
N ARG A 285 -14.18 -0.96 -44.62
CA ARG A 285 -14.27 0.09 -43.58
C ARG A 285 -12.91 0.72 -43.30
N LYS A 286 -11.84 -0.06 -43.30
CA LYS A 286 -10.47 0.43 -43.12
C LYS A 286 -10.08 1.37 -44.26
N ALA A 287 -10.23 0.92 -45.51
CA ALA A 287 -9.92 1.72 -46.70
C ALA A 287 -10.74 3.02 -46.74
N ALA A 288 -12.04 2.97 -46.42
CA ALA A 288 -12.89 4.16 -46.36
C ALA A 288 -12.43 5.16 -45.29
N ARG A 289 -12.00 4.70 -44.11
CA ARG A 289 -11.50 5.58 -43.04
C ARG A 289 -10.13 6.18 -43.37
N GLU A 290 -9.25 5.40 -44.00
CA GLU A 290 -7.96 5.89 -44.50
C GLU A 290 -8.15 6.99 -45.57
N ALA A 291 -9.22 6.89 -46.35
CA ALA A 291 -9.67 7.94 -47.27
C ALA A 291 -10.50 9.07 -46.62
N GLY A 292 -10.61 9.12 -45.28
CA GLY A 292 -11.30 10.18 -44.54
C GLY A 292 -12.84 10.13 -44.61
N CYS A 293 -13.44 9.01 -45.01
CA CYS A 293 -14.88 8.89 -45.19
C CYS A 293 -15.63 8.39 -43.94
N GLU A 294 -16.89 8.80 -43.79
CA GLU A 294 -17.76 8.37 -42.69
C GLU A 294 -18.24 6.92 -42.90
N THR A 295 -18.10 6.06 -41.88
CA THR A 295 -18.48 4.63 -41.93
C THR A 295 -19.55 4.25 -40.90
N SER A 296 -20.21 5.24 -40.31
CA SER A 296 -21.10 5.11 -39.16
C SER A 296 -22.43 4.41 -39.42
N PHE A 297 -22.91 4.34 -40.67
CA PHE A 297 -24.18 3.68 -41.05
C PHE A 297 -23.98 2.42 -41.90
N LEU A 298 -22.75 2.19 -42.35
CA LEU A 298 -22.32 0.98 -43.06
C LEU A 298 -22.67 -0.32 -42.31
N TRP A 299 -22.70 -0.30 -40.98
CA TRP A 299 -23.05 -1.48 -40.16
C TRP A 299 -24.48 -1.98 -40.41
N ALA A 300 -25.39 -1.09 -40.81
CA ALA A 300 -26.78 -1.44 -41.11
C ALA A 300 -26.86 -2.35 -42.35
N LEU A 301 -25.88 -2.26 -43.26
CA LEU A 301 -25.71 -3.17 -44.40
C LEU A 301 -24.81 -4.34 -44.04
N SER A 302 -23.64 -4.07 -43.45
CA SER A 302 -22.60 -5.08 -43.27
C SER A 302 -23.01 -6.19 -42.30
N LYS A 303 -23.73 -5.88 -41.21
CA LYS A 303 -24.13 -6.88 -40.21
C LYS A 303 -25.08 -7.94 -40.80
N PRO A 304 -26.22 -7.57 -41.42
CA PRO A 304 -27.09 -8.56 -42.06
C PRO A 304 -26.44 -9.23 -43.28
N ALA A 305 -25.62 -8.52 -44.06
CA ALA A 305 -24.91 -9.11 -45.19
C ALA A 305 -23.91 -10.19 -44.73
N SER A 306 -23.12 -9.91 -43.69
CA SER A 306 -22.20 -10.88 -43.09
C SER A 306 -22.91 -12.12 -42.57
N GLN A 307 -24.08 -11.97 -41.91
CA GLN A 307 -24.89 -13.10 -41.44
C GLN A 307 -25.38 -14.02 -42.57
N GLN A 308 -25.53 -13.48 -43.77
CA GLN A 308 -25.94 -14.22 -44.97
C GLN A 308 -24.75 -14.63 -45.87
N GLY A 309 -23.51 -14.40 -45.43
CA GLY A 309 -22.32 -14.72 -46.22
C GLY A 309 -22.12 -13.82 -47.46
N ILE A 310 -22.69 -12.62 -47.48
CA ILE A 310 -22.62 -11.70 -48.62
C ILE A 310 -21.48 -10.70 -48.40
N ALA A 311 -20.45 -10.80 -49.24
CA ALA A 311 -19.33 -9.86 -49.29
C ALA A 311 -19.75 -8.49 -49.88
N PRO A 312 -19.01 -7.41 -49.56
CA PRO A 312 -19.32 -6.06 -50.05
C PRO A 312 -19.51 -5.96 -51.57
N TRP A 313 -18.63 -6.60 -52.34
CA TRP A 313 -18.67 -6.57 -53.81
C TRP A 313 -19.79 -7.42 -54.43
N ARG A 314 -20.49 -8.24 -53.64
CA ARG A 314 -21.66 -9.03 -54.06
C ARG A 314 -22.99 -8.38 -53.68
N LEU A 315 -22.96 -7.22 -53.03
CA LEU A 315 -24.19 -6.54 -52.62
C LEU A 315 -24.96 -6.05 -53.84
N THR A 316 -26.27 -6.30 -53.89
CA THR A 316 -27.14 -5.86 -54.98
C THR A 316 -28.26 -4.94 -54.49
N THR A 317 -28.73 -4.07 -55.37
CA THR A 317 -29.86 -3.16 -55.09
C THR A 317 -31.13 -3.92 -54.68
N ALA A 318 -31.39 -5.07 -55.32
CA ALA A 318 -32.55 -5.91 -55.00
C ALA A 318 -32.49 -6.44 -53.56
N TRP A 319 -31.33 -6.93 -53.14
CA TRP A 319 -31.12 -7.43 -51.77
C TRP A 319 -31.34 -6.33 -50.73
N VAL A 320 -30.79 -5.14 -50.95
CA VAL A 320 -30.95 -4.04 -50.00
C VAL A 320 -32.41 -3.58 -49.91
N ARG A 321 -33.16 -3.58 -51.01
CA ARG A 321 -34.60 -3.26 -50.99
C ARG A 321 -35.39 -4.27 -50.16
N GLN A 322 -35.08 -5.56 -50.29
CA GLN A 322 -35.67 -6.61 -49.45
C GLN A 322 -35.32 -6.43 -47.97
N LEU A 323 -34.06 -6.12 -47.67
CA LEU A 323 -33.61 -5.84 -46.30
C LEU A 323 -34.38 -4.65 -45.69
N ILE A 324 -34.51 -3.55 -46.43
CA ILE A 324 -35.25 -2.35 -45.99
C ILE A 324 -36.72 -2.69 -45.72
N ALA A 325 -37.36 -3.47 -46.60
CA ALA A 325 -38.76 -3.90 -46.43
C ALA A 325 -38.95 -4.85 -45.24
N GLY A 326 -37.93 -5.63 -44.88
CA GLY A 326 -37.99 -6.60 -43.78
C GLY A 326 -37.78 -6.01 -42.37
N TYR A 327 -37.33 -4.75 -42.25
CA TYR A 327 -37.12 -4.14 -40.93
C TYR A 327 -38.44 -3.75 -40.25
N LYS A 328 -38.66 -4.30 -39.06
CA LYS A 328 -39.81 -3.97 -38.19
C LYS A 328 -39.60 -2.70 -37.35
N ILE A 329 -38.37 -2.21 -37.24
CA ILE A 329 -38.02 -1.04 -36.43
C ILE A 329 -37.99 0.19 -37.35
N ASP A 330 -38.82 1.20 -37.08
CA ASP A 330 -39.02 2.38 -37.92
C ASP A 330 -37.72 3.13 -38.30
N SER A 331 -36.69 3.11 -37.44
CA SER A 331 -35.42 3.82 -37.69
C SER A 331 -34.44 3.06 -38.59
N MET A 332 -34.53 1.73 -38.69
CA MET A 332 -33.57 0.89 -39.42
C MET A 332 -33.61 1.11 -40.95
N PRO A 333 -34.78 1.25 -41.60
CA PRO A 333 -34.88 1.64 -43.00
C PRO A 333 -34.10 2.91 -43.33
N ALA A 334 -34.19 3.94 -42.47
CA ALA A 334 -33.48 5.19 -42.67
C ALA A 334 -31.96 5.03 -42.53
N GLN A 335 -31.51 4.25 -41.54
CA GLN A 335 -30.08 3.95 -41.36
C GLN A 335 -29.50 3.13 -42.51
N CYS A 336 -30.25 2.17 -43.06
CA CYS A 336 -29.84 1.43 -44.26
C CYS A 336 -29.68 2.34 -45.48
N ARG A 337 -30.62 3.26 -45.71
CA ARG A 337 -30.50 4.24 -46.80
C ARG A 337 -29.25 5.12 -46.63
N ARG A 338 -28.96 5.59 -45.40
CA ARG A 338 -27.71 6.30 -45.10
C ARG A 338 -26.47 5.44 -45.36
N GLY A 339 -26.53 4.16 -44.99
CA GLY A 339 -25.48 3.19 -45.29
C GLY A 339 -25.24 3.04 -46.79
N CYS A 340 -26.30 3.01 -47.62
CA CYS A 340 -26.19 2.95 -49.08
C CYS A 340 -25.55 4.21 -49.67
N GLU A 341 -25.97 5.39 -49.19
CA GLU A 341 -25.38 6.67 -49.59
C GLU A 341 -23.88 6.73 -49.26
N GLN A 342 -23.50 6.28 -48.05
CA GLN A 342 -22.09 6.15 -47.67
C GLN A 342 -21.36 5.15 -48.60
N PHE A 343 -21.96 3.99 -48.84
CA PHE A 343 -21.38 2.92 -49.67
C PHE A 343 -21.12 3.35 -51.11
N ASP A 344 -22.09 4.02 -51.74
CA ASP A 344 -21.95 4.55 -53.10
C ASP A 344 -20.95 5.71 -53.14
N GLY A 345 -20.88 6.52 -52.06
CA GLY A 345 -19.89 7.58 -51.90
C GLY A 345 -18.44 7.11 -51.89
N PHE A 346 -18.17 5.82 -51.63
CA PHE A 346 -16.81 5.28 -51.62
C PHE A 346 -16.21 5.02 -53.02
N ARG A 347 -17.03 5.05 -54.09
CA ARG A 347 -16.60 4.63 -55.44
C ARG A 347 -15.44 5.42 -56.02
N SER A 348 -15.23 6.66 -55.59
CA SER A 348 -14.13 7.52 -56.06
C SER A 348 -12.88 7.48 -55.18
N VAL A 349 -12.93 6.80 -54.03
CA VAL A 349 -11.93 6.92 -52.95
C VAL A 349 -11.41 5.59 -52.44
N VAL A 350 -12.13 4.49 -52.68
CA VAL A 350 -11.78 3.14 -52.22
C VAL A 350 -11.54 2.21 -53.42
N PRO A 351 -10.64 1.21 -53.33
CA PRO A 351 -10.38 0.28 -54.43
C PRO A 351 -11.66 -0.37 -55.00
N PRO A 352 -11.85 -0.39 -56.33
CA PRO A 352 -13.06 -0.93 -56.96
C PRO A 352 -13.35 -2.40 -56.61
N ALA A 353 -12.31 -3.20 -56.33
CA ALA A 353 -12.44 -4.60 -55.93
C ALA A 353 -13.17 -4.81 -54.59
N LEU A 354 -13.30 -3.78 -53.75
CA LEU A 354 -14.01 -3.83 -52.48
C LEU A 354 -15.48 -3.40 -52.59
N LEU A 355 -15.92 -2.97 -53.77
CA LEU A 355 -17.25 -2.41 -54.01
C LEU A 355 -18.00 -3.26 -55.03
N PRO A 356 -19.35 -3.23 -55.04
CA PRO A 356 -20.12 -3.89 -56.08
C PRO A 356 -19.88 -3.22 -57.43
N LEU A 357 -20.15 -3.93 -58.52
CA LEU A 357 -20.00 -3.38 -59.87
C LEU A 357 -20.87 -2.13 -60.08
N GLU A 358 -22.14 -2.21 -59.69
CA GLU A 358 -23.14 -1.14 -59.86
C GLU A 358 -23.49 -0.42 -58.55
N PRO A 359 -23.72 0.91 -58.57
CA PRO A 359 -24.12 1.65 -57.37
C PRO A 359 -25.50 1.21 -56.89
N LEU A 360 -25.66 1.12 -55.57
CA LEU A 360 -26.92 0.69 -54.95
C LEU A 360 -28.05 1.68 -55.26
N SER A 361 -27.72 2.98 -55.39
CA SER A 361 -28.62 4.05 -55.82
C SER A 361 -29.89 4.20 -54.96
N ILE A 362 -29.80 3.82 -53.67
CA ILE A 362 -30.90 3.92 -52.70
C ILE A 362 -30.68 5.18 -51.84
N ARG A 363 -31.55 6.19 -52.02
CA ARG A 363 -31.46 7.48 -51.32
C ARG A 363 -32.47 7.61 -50.18
N ARG A 364 -32.23 8.57 -49.27
CA ARG A 364 -33.17 8.95 -48.21
C ARG A 364 -34.55 9.32 -48.76
N SER A 365 -35.59 8.92 -48.01
CA SER A 365 -36.92 9.51 -48.14
C SER A 365 -36.91 10.92 -47.51
N PRO A 366 -37.65 11.89 -48.05
CA PRO A 366 -37.70 13.26 -47.50
C PRO A 366 -38.16 13.25 -46.03
N PRO A 367 -37.69 14.22 -45.20
CA PRO A 367 -37.96 14.23 -43.77
C PRO A 367 -39.47 14.30 -43.49
N GLN A 368 -39.99 13.32 -42.73
CA GLN A 368 -41.35 13.38 -42.19
C GLN A 368 -41.41 14.40 -41.04
N LYS A 369 -42.51 15.17 -40.98
CA LYS A 369 -42.80 16.12 -39.90
C LYS A 369 -42.69 15.43 -38.53
N PRO A 370 -42.10 16.09 -37.51
CA PRO A 370 -41.93 15.49 -36.19
C PRO A 370 -43.30 15.15 -35.58
N LYS A 371 -43.47 13.90 -35.13
CA LYS A 371 -44.62 13.48 -34.33
C LYS A 371 -44.57 14.15 -32.96
N ALA A 372 -45.74 14.54 -32.44
CA ALA A 372 -45.88 15.20 -31.15
C ALA A 372 -45.23 14.40 -30.00
N PRO A 373 -44.59 15.07 -29.02
CA PRO A 373 -43.88 14.41 -27.94
C PRO A 373 -44.84 13.62 -27.03
N LYS A 374 -44.44 12.39 -26.68
CA LYS A 374 -45.14 11.56 -25.68
C LYS A 374 -45.04 12.21 -24.29
N PRO A 375 -46.03 12.02 -23.40
CA PRO A 375 -45.96 12.51 -22.03
C PRO A 375 -44.73 11.94 -21.32
N ILE A 376 -43.90 12.83 -20.77
CA ILE A 376 -42.66 12.49 -20.07
C ILE A 376 -43.02 12.11 -18.63
N ASP A 377 -42.47 10.98 -18.16
CA ASP A 377 -42.54 10.50 -16.79
C ASP A 377 -42.27 11.65 -15.78
N PRO A 378 -43.17 11.90 -14.80
CA PRO A 378 -43.04 13.00 -13.84
C PRO A 378 -41.75 12.94 -13.02
N VAL A 379 -41.23 11.74 -12.71
CA VAL A 379 -39.97 11.57 -11.98
C VAL A 379 -38.79 12.03 -12.84
N ARG A 380 -38.77 11.62 -14.11
CA ARG A 380 -37.74 12.06 -15.08
C ARG A 380 -37.83 13.55 -15.36
N SER A 381 -39.05 14.11 -15.42
CA SER A 381 -39.28 15.54 -15.59
C SER A 381 -38.71 16.34 -14.41
N GLY A 382 -38.98 15.92 -13.17
CA GLY A 382 -38.44 16.54 -11.96
C GLY A 382 -36.92 16.58 -11.94
N TRP A 383 -36.24 15.45 -12.20
CA TRP A 383 -34.78 15.41 -12.28
C TRP A 383 -34.21 16.22 -13.46
N THR A 384 -34.97 16.37 -14.55
CA THR A 384 -34.55 17.20 -15.70
C THR A 384 -34.61 18.69 -15.35
N ALA A 385 -35.58 19.12 -14.54
CA ALA A 385 -35.67 20.48 -14.03
C ALA A 385 -34.48 20.82 -13.11
N VAL A 386 -34.11 19.93 -12.19
CA VAL A 386 -32.93 20.11 -11.32
C VAL A 386 -31.64 20.30 -12.13
N TYR A 387 -31.40 19.46 -13.14
CA TYR A 387 -30.24 19.59 -14.03
C TYR A 387 -30.25 20.87 -14.86
N ARG A 388 -31.43 21.33 -15.27
CA ARG A 388 -31.57 22.59 -16.02
C ARG A 388 -31.21 23.79 -15.14
N ASN A 389 -31.67 23.81 -13.89
CA ASN A 389 -31.35 24.88 -12.95
C ASN A 389 -29.85 24.92 -12.66
N LEU A 390 -29.24 23.76 -12.36
CA LEU A 390 -27.79 23.66 -12.16
C LEU A 390 -26.98 24.19 -13.34
N ARG A 391 -27.39 23.86 -14.57
CA ARG A 391 -26.70 24.31 -15.79
C ARG A 391 -26.85 25.81 -16.04
N ASN A 392 -27.89 26.43 -15.51
CA ASN A 392 -28.12 27.87 -15.61
C ASN A 392 -27.37 28.64 -14.52
N ASP A 393 -27.14 28.04 -13.35
CA ASP A 393 -26.45 28.65 -12.20
C ASP A 393 -24.92 28.44 -12.22
N SER A 394 -24.41 27.40 -12.91
CA SER A 394 -22.97 27.11 -12.95
C SER A 394 -22.25 27.91 -14.05
N THR A 395 -21.33 28.81 -13.69
CA THR A 395 -20.35 29.44 -14.61
C THR A 395 -19.18 28.54 -15.00
N SER A 396 -19.09 27.32 -14.44
CA SER A 396 -17.97 26.39 -14.66
C SER A 396 -18.20 25.44 -15.85
N SER A 397 -17.12 25.15 -16.59
CA SER A 397 -17.08 24.24 -17.74
C SER A 397 -17.26 22.76 -17.42
N GLU A 398 -17.24 22.38 -16.15
CA GLU A 398 -17.52 21.03 -15.68
C GLU A 398 -19.00 20.92 -15.34
N GLY A 399 -19.79 20.32 -16.22
CA GLY A 399 -21.23 20.13 -16.02
C GLY A 399 -21.57 19.27 -14.78
N PRO A 400 -22.87 19.00 -14.51
CA PRO A 400 -23.36 18.27 -13.33
C PRO A 400 -23.05 16.75 -13.35
N SER A 401 -21.81 16.38 -13.68
CA SER A 401 -21.28 15.02 -13.76
C SER A 401 -21.41 14.21 -12.46
N PRO A 402 -21.25 14.79 -11.24
CA PRO A 402 -21.31 14.01 -10.01
C PRO A 402 -22.73 13.51 -9.65
N LEU A 403 -23.78 14.21 -10.09
CA LEU A 403 -25.17 13.89 -9.75
C LEU A 403 -25.77 12.74 -10.56
N TRP A 404 -25.08 12.25 -11.60
CA TRP A 404 -25.65 11.25 -12.50
C TRP A 404 -25.96 9.94 -11.77
N TYR A 405 -25.07 9.52 -10.88
CA TYR A 405 -25.24 8.26 -10.15
C TYR A 405 -26.46 8.31 -9.23
N LEU A 406 -26.61 9.38 -8.44
CA LEU A 406 -27.77 9.62 -7.59
C LEU A 406 -29.09 9.66 -8.39
N LYS A 407 -29.10 10.39 -9.51
CA LYS A 407 -30.27 10.45 -10.40
C LYS A 407 -30.65 9.07 -10.94
N SER A 408 -29.67 8.28 -11.37
CA SER A 408 -29.90 6.93 -11.90
C SER A 408 -30.57 6.04 -10.85
N GLU A 409 -30.06 6.03 -9.63
CA GLU A 409 -30.63 5.23 -8.54
C GLU A 409 -32.00 5.77 -8.07
N ALA A 410 -32.20 7.09 -8.04
CA ALA A 410 -33.49 7.70 -7.72
C ALA A 410 -34.57 7.34 -8.76
N ILE A 411 -34.24 7.38 -10.06
CA ILE A 411 -35.17 6.99 -11.13
C ILE A 411 -35.52 5.51 -11.04
N LYS A 412 -34.55 4.63 -10.72
CA LYS A 412 -34.83 3.19 -10.50
C LYS A 412 -35.76 2.97 -9.32
N ALA A 413 -35.62 3.78 -8.26
CA ALA A 413 -36.48 3.75 -7.08
C ALA A 413 -37.82 4.49 -7.27
N GLY A 414 -38.06 5.12 -8.43
CA GLY A 414 -39.25 5.91 -8.70
C GLY A 414 -39.34 7.21 -7.87
N LEU A 415 -38.22 7.70 -7.34
CA LEU A 415 -38.19 8.86 -6.45
C LEU A 415 -37.99 10.17 -7.23
N PRO A 416 -38.91 11.14 -7.10
CA PRO A 416 -38.66 12.50 -7.56
C PRO A 416 -37.54 13.14 -6.70
N PRO A 417 -36.93 14.25 -7.16
CA PRO A 417 -35.90 14.93 -6.39
C PRO A 417 -36.35 15.27 -4.95
N SER A 418 -37.58 15.75 -4.76
CA SER A 418 -38.15 16.05 -3.44
C SER A 418 -38.36 14.83 -2.53
N GLY A 419 -38.27 13.61 -3.08
CA GLY A 419 -38.41 12.36 -2.32
C GLY A 419 -37.09 11.79 -1.82
N ILE A 420 -35.96 12.48 -2.04
CA ILE A 420 -34.65 12.05 -1.54
C ILE A 420 -34.55 12.32 -0.05
N THR A 421 -34.32 11.27 0.74
CA THR A 421 -34.16 11.35 2.19
C THR A 421 -32.77 10.90 2.62
N GLN A 422 -32.36 11.32 3.82
CA GLN A 422 -31.09 10.90 4.42
C GLN A 422 -30.99 9.37 4.53
N HIS A 423 -32.07 8.71 4.95
CA HIS A 423 -32.13 7.25 5.10
C HIS A 423 -31.92 6.52 3.76
N TRP A 424 -32.50 7.05 2.68
CA TRP A 424 -32.32 6.48 1.35
C TRP A 424 -30.88 6.61 0.85
N LEU A 425 -30.24 7.77 1.09
CA LEU A 425 -28.84 8.00 0.74
C LEU A 425 -27.90 7.04 1.49
N GLU A 426 -28.17 6.77 2.76
CA GLU A 426 -27.43 5.79 3.56
C GLU A 426 -27.64 4.35 3.04
N THR A 427 -28.86 4.00 2.64
CA THR A 427 -29.16 2.70 2.02
C THR A 427 -28.41 2.50 0.70
N ILE A 428 -28.31 3.55 -0.13
CA ILE A 428 -27.52 3.51 -1.36
C ILE A 428 -26.04 3.41 -1.06
N ARG A 429 -25.53 4.10 -0.03
CA ARG A 429 -24.12 4.00 0.36
C ARG A 429 -23.70 2.55 0.63
N GLU A 430 -24.52 1.81 1.37
CA GLU A 430 -24.22 0.41 1.73
C GLU A 430 -24.23 -0.53 0.51
N THR A 431 -25.11 -0.25 -0.46
CA THR A 431 -25.29 -1.06 -1.67
C THR A 431 -24.44 -0.58 -2.87
N CYS A 432 -23.80 0.58 -2.75
CA CYS A 432 -23.00 1.18 -3.82
C CYS A 432 -21.69 0.41 -4.07
N PRO A 433 -21.38 0.06 -5.33
CA PRO A 433 -20.08 -0.45 -5.73
C PRO A 433 -18.93 0.51 -5.37
N LEU A 434 -17.78 -0.03 -4.97
CA LEU A 434 -16.65 0.76 -4.45
C LEU A 434 -16.11 1.78 -5.46
N ASP A 435 -16.12 1.46 -6.75
CA ASP A 435 -15.69 2.32 -7.86
C ASP A 435 -16.61 3.54 -8.05
N ARG A 436 -17.87 3.46 -7.59
CA ARG A 436 -18.88 4.52 -7.76
C ARG A 436 -19.14 5.35 -6.51
N LEU A 437 -18.54 4.99 -5.37
CA LEU A 437 -18.70 5.70 -4.10
C LEU A 437 -18.29 7.18 -4.19
N HIS A 438 -17.24 7.51 -4.96
CA HIS A 438 -16.81 8.89 -5.09
C HIS A 438 -17.87 9.77 -5.77
N HIS A 439 -18.53 9.26 -6.82
CA HIS A 439 -19.66 9.93 -7.47
C HIS A 439 -20.87 10.07 -6.54
N LEU A 440 -21.11 9.08 -5.66
CA LEU A 440 -22.15 9.20 -4.64
C LEU A 440 -21.85 10.34 -3.65
N TYR A 441 -20.62 10.43 -3.15
CA TYR A 441 -20.22 11.48 -2.19
C TYR A 441 -20.24 12.88 -2.81
N GLU A 442 -19.62 13.06 -3.97
CA GLU A 442 -19.64 14.33 -4.68
C GLU A 442 -21.06 14.70 -5.14
N GLY A 443 -21.85 13.71 -5.55
CA GLY A 443 -23.25 13.90 -5.88
C GLY A 443 -24.07 14.43 -4.71
N VAL A 444 -23.89 13.89 -3.50
CA VAL A 444 -24.59 14.38 -2.29
C VAL A 444 -24.10 15.77 -1.92
N SER A 445 -22.80 16.03 -2.03
CA SER A 445 -22.25 17.37 -1.82
C SER A 445 -22.87 18.39 -2.79
N THR A 446 -22.99 18.02 -4.06
CA THR A 446 -23.59 18.87 -5.09
C THR A 446 -25.08 19.08 -4.83
N LEU A 447 -25.79 18.03 -4.42
CA LEU A 447 -27.23 18.09 -4.10
C LEU A 447 -27.51 19.07 -2.96
N ARG A 448 -26.68 19.08 -1.91
CA ARG A 448 -26.81 19.98 -0.76
C ARG A 448 -26.62 21.46 -1.10
N CYS A 449 -25.93 21.76 -2.20
CA CYS A 449 -25.78 23.12 -2.71
C CYS A 449 -27.02 23.60 -3.50
N ILE A 450 -28.02 22.73 -3.72
CA ILE A 450 -29.24 23.07 -4.45
C ILE A 450 -30.31 23.52 -3.45
N PRO A 451 -30.99 24.66 -3.69
CA PRO A 451 -32.10 25.10 -2.85
C PRO A 451 -33.18 24.02 -2.67
N GLY A 452 -33.57 23.76 -1.43
CA GLY A 452 -34.54 22.71 -1.05
C GLY A 452 -33.93 21.38 -0.58
N PHE A 453 -32.60 21.24 -0.61
CA PHE A 453 -31.87 20.05 -0.17
C PHE A 453 -30.92 20.30 1.03
N GLU A 454 -31.07 21.44 1.69
CA GLU A 454 -30.23 21.87 2.82
C GLU A 454 -30.36 20.93 4.03
N HIS A 455 -31.51 20.25 4.13
CA HIS A 455 -31.82 19.27 5.17
C HIS A 455 -31.04 17.95 5.04
N ILE A 456 -30.33 17.73 3.93
CA ILE A 456 -29.53 16.53 3.70
C ILE A 456 -28.14 16.70 4.32
N SER A 457 -27.73 15.73 5.13
CA SER A 457 -26.41 15.71 5.77
C SER A 457 -25.36 15.05 4.86
N PRO A 458 -24.06 15.38 5.02
CA PRO A 458 -23.00 14.68 4.30
C PRO A 458 -23.06 13.16 4.55
N LEU A 459 -22.84 12.37 3.51
CA LEU A 459 -22.72 10.92 3.66
C LEU A 459 -21.34 10.55 4.23
N ARG A 460 -21.33 9.72 5.27
CA ARG A 460 -20.09 9.19 5.88
C ARG A 460 -19.30 8.35 4.86
N LYS A 461 -17.96 8.43 4.85
CA LYS A 461 -17.18 7.58 3.94
C LYS A 461 -17.16 6.14 4.44
N ARG A 462 -17.29 5.16 3.54
CA ARG A 462 -17.27 3.71 3.89
C ARG A 462 -15.95 3.27 4.57
N ARG A 463 -14.88 4.07 4.45
CA ARG A 463 -13.58 3.87 5.12
C ARG A 463 -13.43 4.61 6.45
N GLU A 464 -14.28 5.60 6.72
CA GLU A 464 -14.34 6.29 8.01
C GLU A 464 -15.08 5.34 8.96
N ARG A 465 -14.31 4.66 9.83
CA ARG A 465 -14.83 3.62 10.75
C ARG A 465 -15.56 4.21 11.96
N HIS A 466 -15.54 5.53 12.12
CA HIS A 466 -16.29 6.25 13.12
C HIS A 466 -16.61 7.68 12.64
N GLY A 467 -17.65 8.30 13.18
CA GLY A 467 -18.20 9.61 12.79
C GLY A 467 -17.33 10.84 13.06
N GLY A 468 -16.03 10.66 13.34
CA GLY A 468 -15.15 11.71 13.86
C GLY A 468 -15.37 11.98 15.35
N LEU A 469 -14.61 12.93 15.89
CA LEU A 469 -14.84 13.48 17.22
C LEU A 469 -15.62 14.79 17.07
N PRO A 470 -16.52 15.14 18.01
CA PRO A 470 -17.01 16.50 18.13
C PRO A 470 -15.82 17.47 18.21
N ALA A 471 -15.92 18.63 17.56
CA ALA A 471 -14.80 19.57 17.38
C ALA A 471 -14.18 19.97 18.72
N ARG A 472 -15.01 20.23 19.73
CA ARG A 472 -14.53 20.56 21.08
C ARG A 472 -13.71 19.44 21.70
N ILE A 473 -14.20 18.19 21.60
CA ILE A 473 -13.53 17.02 22.17
C ILE A 473 -12.23 16.76 21.40
N GLU A 474 -12.23 16.96 20.08
CA GLU A 474 -11.02 16.83 19.27
C GLU A 474 -9.95 17.83 19.70
N ASP A 475 -10.31 19.10 19.92
CA ASP A 475 -9.38 20.14 20.35
C ASP A 475 -8.84 19.89 21.77
N GLU A 476 -9.72 19.53 22.72
CA GLU A 476 -9.32 19.15 24.09
C GLU A 476 -8.39 17.93 24.06
N LEU A 477 -8.68 16.95 23.20
CA LEU A 477 -7.86 15.74 23.07
C LEU A 477 -6.52 16.03 22.43
N ARG A 478 -6.46 16.85 21.38
CA ARG A 478 -5.20 17.26 20.75
C ARG A 478 -4.30 17.98 21.74
N THR A 479 -4.86 18.94 22.49
CA THR A 479 -4.16 19.65 23.56
C THR A 479 -3.61 18.66 24.60
N THR A 480 -4.44 17.72 25.06
CA THR A 480 -4.02 16.68 26.02
C THR A 480 -2.91 15.78 25.45
N LEU A 481 -2.99 15.37 24.19
CA LEU A 481 -2.00 14.51 23.55
C LEU A 481 -0.64 15.22 23.38
N ASP A 482 -0.67 16.52 23.07
CA ASP A 482 0.52 17.35 23.01
C ASP A 482 1.14 17.53 24.40
N GLU A 483 0.32 17.81 25.43
CA GLU A 483 0.76 17.85 26.83
C GLU A 483 1.36 16.51 27.29
N MET A 484 0.84 15.37 26.83
CA MET A 484 1.38 14.04 27.13
C MET A 484 2.71 13.76 26.42
N GLY A 485 3.04 14.45 25.33
CA GLY A 485 4.20 14.17 24.49
C GLY A 485 4.10 12.82 23.76
N VAL A 486 2.90 12.45 23.28
CA VAL A 486 2.74 11.19 22.53
C VAL A 486 3.23 11.32 21.09
N ALA A 487 3.84 10.25 20.57
CA ALA A 487 4.21 10.20 19.15
C ALA A 487 2.97 10.27 18.24
N ALA A 488 3.08 10.94 17.08
CA ALA A 488 1.97 11.17 16.14
C ALA A 488 1.23 9.89 15.69
N ALA A 489 1.93 8.75 15.58
CA ALA A 489 1.29 7.47 15.28
C ALA A 489 0.40 6.97 16.43
N THR A 490 0.81 7.21 17.67
CA THR A 490 0.04 6.85 18.88
C THR A 490 -1.11 7.84 19.09
N GLY A 491 -0.88 9.14 18.87
CA GLY A 491 -1.92 10.17 18.92
C GLY A 491 -3.06 9.89 17.95
N ARG A 492 -2.76 9.53 16.68
CA ARG A 492 -3.77 9.09 15.70
C ARG A 492 -4.62 7.92 16.18
N LYS A 493 -4.02 6.96 16.90
CA LYS A 493 -4.74 5.81 17.46
C LYS A 493 -5.61 6.18 18.65
N MET A 494 -5.17 7.14 19.47
CA MET A 494 -5.95 7.66 20.60
C MET A 494 -7.15 8.49 20.12
N LEU A 495 -6.96 9.34 19.09
CA LEU A 495 -8.04 10.05 18.40
C LEU A 495 -9.08 9.09 17.83
N LEU A 496 -8.64 8.03 17.16
CA LEU A 496 -9.50 6.95 16.65
C LEU A 496 -10.29 6.28 17.79
N ALA A 497 -9.61 5.86 18.87
CA ALA A 497 -10.27 5.20 20.00
C ALA A 497 -11.31 6.11 20.68
N ALA A 498 -10.99 7.39 20.85
CA ALA A 498 -11.89 8.38 21.43
C ALA A 498 -13.08 8.68 20.49
N GLY A 499 -12.86 8.73 19.18
CA GLY A 499 -13.94 8.92 18.21
C GLY A 499 -14.91 7.76 18.16
N VAL A 500 -14.41 6.51 18.25
CA VAL A 500 -15.26 5.32 18.38
C VAL A 500 -16.08 5.36 19.66
N LEU A 501 -15.46 5.76 20.78
CA LEU A 501 -16.15 5.90 22.06
C LEU A 501 -17.22 7.00 22.04
N ALA A 502 -16.91 8.16 21.46
CA ALA A 502 -17.82 9.29 21.33
C ALA A 502 -19.05 8.91 20.50
N GLU A 503 -18.85 8.21 19.40
CA GLU A 503 -19.95 7.72 18.57
C GLU A 503 -20.82 6.68 19.30
N ALA A 504 -20.20 5.70 19.98
CA ALA A 504 -20.93 4.68 20.73
C ALA A 504 -21.78 5.27 21.86
N LEU A 505 -21.40 6.44 22.38
CA LEU A 505 -22.11 7.17 23.43
C LEU A 505 -23.06 8.26 22.89
N GLY A 506 -23.06 8.52 21.59
CA GLY A 506 -23.80 9.64 21.01
C GLY A 506 -23.34 11.01 21.53
N ALA A 507 -22.06 11.16 21.83
CA ALA A 507 -21.49 12.40 22.35
C ALA A 507 -21.54 13.53 21.31
N ASP A 508 -21.88 14.74 21.77
CA ASP A 508 -21.90 15.96 20.97
C ASP A 508 -20.86 16.98 21.47
N ASP A 509 -20.86 18.19 20.90
CA ASP A 509 -19.92 19.27 21.27
C ASP A 509 -20.15 19.83 22.68
N THR A 510 -21.20 19.41 23.39
CA THR A 510 -21.46 19.85 24.78
C THR A 510 -20.72 19.00 25.80
N MET A 511 -20.38 17.76 25.45
CA MET A 511 -19.67 16.83 26.32
C MET A 511 -18.17 17.17 26.39
N PRO A 512 -17.58 17.37 27.58
CA PRO A 512 -16.13 17.56 27.70
C PRO A 512 -15.39 16.22 27.55
N LEU A 513 -14.11 16.28 27.16
CA LEU A 513 -13.26 15.09 27.00
C LEU A 513 -13.20 14.23 28.26
N ARG A 514 -13.21 14.88 29.44
CA ARG A 514 -13.17 14.18 30.73
C ARG A 514 -14.37 13.26 30.91
N ASP A 515 -15.57 13.72 30.60
CA ASP A 515 -16.78 12.91 30.79
C ASP A 515 -16.81 11.74 29.81
N LEU A 516 -16.34 11.96 28.58
CA LEU A 516 -16.16 10.91 27.59
C LEU A 516 -15.22 9.80 28.11
N VAL A 517 -14.02 10.17 28.54
CA VAL A 517 -12.95 9.23 28.92
C VAL A 517 -13.24 8.52 30.25
N PHE A 518 -14.00 9.12 31.16
CA PHE A 518 -14.36 8.53 32.46
C PHE A 518 -15.63 7.67 32.42
N THR A 519 -16.26 7.50 31.27
CA THR A 519 -17.40 6.60 31.09
C THR A 519 -17.04 5.13 31.37
N LYS A 520 -17.97 4.34 31.90
CA LYS A 520 -17.77 2.89 32.14
C LYS A 520 -17.62 2.16 30.80
N LEU A 521 -16.43 1.64 30.50
CA LEU A 521 -16.09 1.09 29.17
C LEU A 521 -16.69 -0.31 28.95
N GLU A 522 -17.12 -0.97 30.02
CA GLU A 522 -17.73 -2.29 30.03
C GLU A 522 -19.17 -2.26 29.54
N SER A 523 -19.87 -1.12 29.69
CA SER A 523 -21.26 -0.93 29.26
C SER A 523 -21.39 -0.32 27.87
N VAL A 524 -20.28 -0.05 27.18
CA VAL A 524 -20.28 0.57 25.84
C VAL A 524 -20.38 -0.53 24.77
N ASP A 525 -21.31 -0.36 23.83
CA ASP A 525 -21.36 -1.16 22.61
C ASP A 525 -20.39 -0.57 21.57
N TRP A 526 -19.20 -1.17 21.47
CA TRP A 526 -18.13 -0.68 20.62
C TRP A 526 -18.32 -0.99 19.12
N SER A 527 -19.30 -1.82 18.74
CA SER A 527 -19.57 -2.19 17.34
C SER A 527 -18.31 -2.58 16.54
N ALA A 528 -17.33 -3.23 17.19
CA ALA A 528 -16.02 -3.58 16.63
C ALA A 528 -15.57 -4.99 17.04
N PRO A 529 -14.63 -5.64 16.31
CA PRO A 529 -14.08 -6.93 16.71
C PRO A 529 -13.36 -6.87 18.06
N GLU A 530 -13.47 -7.92 18.88
CA GLU A 530 -12.97 -8.00 20.26
C GLU A 530 -11.49 -7.57 20.42
N ARG A 531 -10.62 -7.98 19.47
CA ARG A 531 -9.22 -7.56 19.46
C ARG A 531 -9.03 -6.05 19.38
N GLN A 532 -9.85 -5.36 18.58
CA GLN A 532 -9.81 -3.90 18.44
C GLN A 532 -10.41 -3.21 19.67
N ILE A 533 -11.46 -3.79 20.27
CA ILE A 533 -12.05 -3.28 21.52
C ILE A 533 -10.98 -3.23 22.62
N THR A 534 -10.18 -4.28 22.78
CA THR A 534 -9.09 -4.31 23.78
C THR A 534 -8.05 -3.22 23.52
N GLU A 535 -7.68 -2.99 22.26
CA GLU A 535 -6.75 -1.91 21.89
C GLU A 535 -7.33 -0.52 22.19
N TYR A 536 -8.61 -0.27 21.87
CA TYR A 536 -9.27 1.00 22.15
C TYR A 536 -9.41 1.25 23.65
N LYS A 537 -9.88 0.26 24.41
CA LYS A 537 -9.96 0.33 25.88
C LYS A 537 -8.61 0.69 26.49
N GLY A 538 -7.53 0.04 26.04
CA GLY A 538 -6.18 0.37 26.51
C GLY A 538 -5.79 1.83 26.27
N LYS A 539 -6.17 2.41 25.13
CA LYS A 539 -5.90 3.84 24.83
C LYS A 539 -6.73 4.80 25.68
N ILE A 540 -8.01 4.50 25.88
CA ILE A 540 -8.88 5.31 26.73
C ILE A 540 -8.44 5.23 28.20
N ILE A 541 -8.00 4.06 28.67
CA ILE A 541 -7.45 3.91 30.02
C ILE A 541 -6.20 4.77 30.20
N SER A 542 -5.27 4.78 29.24
CA SER A 542 -4.08 5.64 29.32
C SER A 542 -4.43 7.14 29.37
N LEU A 543 -5.44 7.58 28.60
CA LEU A 543 -5.94 8.96 28.67
C LEU A 543 -6.58 9.26 30.03
N ARG A 544 -7.37 8.32 30.55
CA ARG A 544 -8.02 8.42 31.87
C ARG A 544 -6.98 8.56 32.97
N GLU A 545 -5.95 7.70 32.96
CA GLU A 545 -4.89 7.71 33.95
C GLU A 545 -4.16 9.06 33.97
N PHE A 546 -3.88 9.65 32.79
CA PHE A 546 -3.23 10.96 32.70
C PHE A 546 -4.13 12.11 33.18
N LEU A 547 -5.41 12.13 32.77
CA LEU A 547 -6.38 13.14 33.17
C LEU A 547 -6.77 13.05 34.66
N ALA A 548 -6.60 11.87 35.28
CA ALA A 548 -6.87 11.65 36.70
C ALA A 548 -5.76 12.16 37.63
N LEU A 549 -4.59 12.53 37.09
CA LEU A 549 -3.47 13.03 37.90
C LEU A 549 -3.79 14.40 38.50
N THR A 550 -3.26 14.65 39.69
CA THR A 550 -3.41 15.91 40.42
C THR A 550 -2.45 16.97 39.91
N TRP A 551 -2.70 17.45 38.69
CA TRP A 551 -1.89 18.48 38.05
C TRP A 551 -1.98 19.82 38.78
N THR A 552 -0.85 20.29 39.31
CA THR A 552 -0.68 21.68 39.77
C THR A 552 0.03 22.49 38.68
N PRO A 553 0.04 23.84 38.75
CA PRO A 553 0.76 24.67 37.79
C PRO A 553 2.24 24.27 37.65
N ALA A 554 2.94 24.04 38.76
CA ALA A 554 4.35 23.62 38.77
C ALA A 554 4.55 22.25 38.10
N TRP A 555 3.66 21.29 38.34
CA TRP A 555 3.71 19.98 37.67
C TRP A 555 3.44 20.08 36.16
N ARG A 556 2.53 20.96 35.72
CA ARG A 556 2.25 21.19 34.30
C ARG A 556 3.40 21.89 33.59
N GLU A 557 4.02 22.85 34.26
CA GLU A 557 5.18 23.56 33.72
C GLU A 557 6.37 22.60 33.53
N LEU A 558 6.65 21.77 34.54
CA LEU A 558 7.68 20.73 34.44
C LEU A 558 7.36 19.73 33.31
N GLN A 559 6.10 19.30 33.18
CA GLN A 559 5.67 18.43 32.09
C GLN A 559 5.91 19.06 30.71
N GLY A 560 5.55 20.34 30.55
CA GLY A 560 5.76 21.08 29.31
C GLY A 560 7.24 21.19 28.92
N LEU A 561 8.11 21.45 29.90
CA LEU A 561 9.56 21.49 29.68
C LEU A 561 10.14 20.13 29.29
N VAL A 562 9.68 19.05 29.94
CA VAL A 562 10.11 17.67 29.64
C VAL A 562 9.70 17.25 28.24
N VAL A 563 8.46 17.54 27.84
CA VAL A 563 7.98 17.26 26.48
C VAL A 563 8.70 18.14 25.45
N GLY A 564 8.90 19.44 25.75
CA GLY A 564 9.65 20.37 24.90
C GLY A 564 11.11 19.99 24.70
N ALA A 565 11.73 19.32 25.68
CA ALA A 565 13.06 18.72 25.59
C ALA A 565 13.10 17.41 24.76
N GLY A 566 11.96 16.95 24.24
CA GLY A 566 11.87 15.77 23.37
C GLY A 566 11.70 14.43 24.11
N VAL A 567 11.45 14.44 25.42
CA VAL A 567 11.24 13.21 26.19
C VAL A 567 9.83 12.68 25.93
N GLY A 568 9.73 11.61 25.13
CA GLY A 568 8.44 11.05 24.72
C GLY A 568 7.66 10.41 25.87
N PHE A 569 6.33 10.34 25.74
CA PHE A 569 5.38 9.83 26.75
C PHE A 569 5.80 8.54 27.48
N LYS A 570 6.37 7.57 26.75
CA LYS A 570 6.78 6.28 27.33
C LYS A 570 7.95 6.40 28.29
N GLU A 571 8.86 7.34 28.03
CA GLU A 571 10.08 7.55 28.81
C GLU A 571 9.88 8.63 29.88
N ASN A 572 8.94 9.56 29.65
CA ASN A 572 8.61 10.65 30.55
C ASN A 572 8.30 10.14 31.99
N PRO A 573 9.09 10.56 33.00
CA PRO A 573 8.89 10.14 34.39
C PRO A 573 7.89 11.01 35.16
N VAL A 574 7.58 12.22 34.71
CA VAL A 574 6.73 13.20 35.42
C VAL A 574 5.34 12.64 35.78
N PRO A 575 4.51 12.19 34.81
CA PRO A 575 3.19 11.65 35.15
C PRO A 575 3.27 10.36 35.97
N LYS A 576 4.37 9.61 35.84
CA LYS A 576 4.60 8.36 36.57
C LYS A 576 4.97 8.58 38.03
N VAL A 577 5.68 9.69 38.32
CA VAL A 577 6.00 10.12 39.69
C VAL A 577 4.77 10.78 40.32
N LEU A 578 4.09 11.66 39.59
CA LEU A 578 2.86 12.31 40.04
C LEU A 578 1.76 11.29 40.39
N GLY A 579 1.70 10.16 39.68
CA GLY A 579 0.79 9.05 40.00
C GLY A 579 0.96 8.44 41.40
N TRP A 580 2.11 8.64 42.05
CA TRP A 580 2.36 8.24 43.44
C TRP A 580 1.92 9.28 44.48
N LYS A 581 1.33 10.40 44.04
CA LYS A 581 0.84 11.51 44.87
C LYS A 581 1.92 12.09 45.80
N PRO A 582 3.04 12.59 45.25
CA PRO A 582 4.14 13.14 46.03
C PRO A 582 3.80 14.40 46.84
N GLY A 583 2.83 15.21 46.38
CA GLY A 583 2.52 16.49 47.00
C GLY A 583 2.03 17.51 45.97
N VAL A 584 2.04 18.78 46.37
CA VAL A 584 1.57 19.92 45.55
C VAL A 584 2.64 20.31 44.52
N ASP A 585 3.90 20.37 44.92
CA ASP A 585 4.99 20.83 44.04
C ASP A 585 6.06 19.75 43.80
N PRO A 586 6.67 19.73 42.60
CA PRO A 586 7.72 18.76 42.27
C PRO A 586 8.98 18.93 43.12
N GLN A 587 9.27 20.14 43.59
CA GLN A 587 10.42 20.47 44.44
C GLN A 587 10.34 19.83 45.84
N ASP A 588 9.14 19.51 46.31
CA ASP A 588 8.93 18.94 47.65
C ASP A 588 9.27 17.44 47.72
N ILE A 589 9.59 16.82 46.58
CA ILE A 589 9.93 15.41 46.53
C ILE A 589 11.30 15.20 47.20
N SER A 590 11.29 14.50 48.32
CA SER A 590 12.49 14.19 49.09
C SER A 590 12.79 12.69 49.15
N LEU A 591 14.06 12.36 49.44
CA LEU A 591 14.49 10.99 49.72
C LEU A 591 13.73 10.38 50.92
N GLU A 592 13.38 11.19 51.92
CA GLU A 592 12.61 10.73 53.07
C GLU A 592 11.21 10.27 52.65
N TRP A 593 10.51 11.08 51.85
CA TRP A 593 9.21 10.69 51.28
C TRP A 593 9.33 9.40 50.47
N ALA A 594 10.32 9.30 49.59
CA ALA A 594 10.53 8.14 48.74
C ALA A 594 10.79 6.86 49.56
N ARG A 595 11.59 6.94 50.63
CA ARG A 595 11.87 5.82 51.55
C ARG A 595 10.65 5.43 52.36
N LYS A 596 9.84 6.39 52.81
CA LYS A 596 8.59 6.13 53.52
C LYS A 596 7.63 5.35 52.63
N LEU A 597 7.46 5.77 51.38
CA LEU A 597 6.59 5.10 50.42
C LEU A 597 7.11 3.70 50.03
N ASP A 598 8.42 3.50 49.80
CA ASP A 598 9.00 2.16 49.55
C ASP A 598 8.72 1.20 50.71
N ARG A 599 8.88 1.65 51.96
CA ARG A 599 8.58 0.86 53.16
C ARG A 599 7.10 0.50 53.25
N GLU A 600 6.20 1.46 52.99
CA GLU A 600 4.76 1.22 52.99
C GLU A 600 4.35 0.22 51.91
N LEU A 601 4.87 0.35 50.70
CA LEU A 601 4.59 -0.57 49.60
C LEU A 601 5.03 -2.01 49.94
N ARG A 602 6.16 -2.17 50.63
CA ARG A 602 6.71 -3.49 51.02
C ARG A 602 6.14 -4.03 52.33
N SER A 603 5.43 -3.21 53.10
CA SER A 603 4.85 -3.60 54.38
C SER A 603 3.79 -4.68 54.18
N THR A 604 3.99 -5.83 54.81
CA THR A 604 3.00 -6.92 54.87
C THR A 604 1.82 -6.58 55.78
N ILE A 605 1.97 -5.56 56.65
CA ILE A 605 0.92 -5.04 57.52
C ILE A 605 0.00 -4.10 56.73
N SER A 606 0.57 -3.17 55.96
CA SER A 606 -0.19 -2.19 55.18
C SER A 606 -0.75 -2.78 53.88
N ARG A 607 -0.09 -3.80 53.31
CA ARG A 607 -0.50 -4.49 52.08
C ARG A 607 -0.39 -6.01 52.23
N PRO A 608 -1.29 -6.64 53.00
CA PRO A 608 -1.26 -8.09 53.20
C PRO A 608 -1.58 -8.84 51.89
N PRO A 609 -1.12 -10.10 51.75
CA PRO A 609 -0.27 -10.85 52.70
C PRO A 609 1.24 -10.69 52.47
N HIS A 610 1.69 -10.24 51.28
CA HIS A 610 3.10 -10.30 50.87
C HIS A 610 3.79 -8.94 50.66
N GLY A 611 3.08 -7.84 50.88
CA GLY A 611 3.55 -6.54 50.40
C GLY A 611 3.59 -6.48 48.86
N ARG A 612 3.97 -5.32 48.32
CA ARG A 612 4.06 -5.03 46.87
C ARG A 612 5.46 -4.59 46.49
N ALA A 613 6.42 -5.50 46.66
CA ALA A 613 7.83 -5.29 46.29
C ALA A 613 8.01 -4.98 44.79
N ASP A 614 7.10 -5.46 43.94
CA ASP A 614 6.99 -5.15 42.51
C ASP A 614 6.71 -3.66 42.26
N LEU A 615 5.75 -3.09 43.00
CA LEU A 615 5.41 -1.67 42.92
C LEU A 615 6.53 -0.81 43.50
N ALA A 616 7.16 -1.25 44.60
CA ALA A 616 8.29 -0.57 45.20
C ALA A 616 9.50 -0.50 44.23
N ARG A 617 9.77 -1.59 43.48
CA ARG A 617 10.76 -1.59 42.40
C ARG A 617 10.36 -0.70 41.22
N THR A 618 9.07 -0.52 40.99
CA THR A 618 8.55 0.37 39.93
C THR A 618 8.69 1.83 40.33
N LEU A 619 8.36 2.18 41.58
CA LEU A 619 8.61 3.48 42.18
C LEU A 619 10.10 3.85 42.07
N ALA A 620 11.01 2.98 42.50
CA ALA A 620 12.45 3.24 42.40
C ALA A 620 12.93 3.52 40.97
N ARG A 621 12.39 2.79 39.98
CA ARG A 621 12.70 3.04 38.55
C ARG A 621 12.14 4.38 38.06
N HIS A 622 10.95 4.76 38.50
CA HIS A 622 10.35 6.05 38.14
C HIS A 622 11.14 7.21 38.74
N LEU A 623 11.56 7.10 40.01
CA LEU A 623 12.35 8.12 40.68
C LEU A 623 13.77 8.23 40.10
N ALA A 624 14.43 7.12 39.78
CA ALA A 624 15.72 7.16 39.07
C ALA A 624 15.62 7.73 37.64
N ALA A 625 14.47 7.61 36.98
CA ALA A 625 14.23 8.28 35.71
C ALA A 625 13.91 9.77 35.90
N PHE A 626 13.28 10.12 37.02
CA PHE A 626 13.01 11.51 37.41
C PHE A 626 14.30 12.25 37.77
N ASP A 627 15.21 11.64 38.54
CA ASP A 627 16.54 12.20 38.84
C ASP A 627 17.35 12.46 37.55
N ARG A 628 17.22 11.61 36.53
CA ARG A 628 17.87 11.82 35.22
C ARG A 628 17.40 13.06 34.49
N LEU A 629 16.27 13.67 34.86
CA LEU A 629 15.87 14.96 34.30
C LEU A 629 16.86 16.09 34.66
N HIS A 630 17.67 15.95 35.72
CA HIS A 630 18.74 16.90 36.04
C HIS A 630 19.82 16.99 34.97
N GLU A 631 19.96 15.95 34.13
CA GLU A 631 20.91 15.91 33.02
C GLU A 631 20.49 16.84 31.86
N ILE A 632 19.24 17.33 31.86
CA ILE A 632 18.68 18.20 30.81
C ILE A 632 18.78 19.66 31.26
N PRO A 633 19.63 20.49 30.63
CA PRO A 633 19.92 21.85 31.11
C PRO A 633 18.69 22.77 31.21
N SER A 634 17.75 22.68 30.27
CA SER A 634 16.52 23.50 30.27
C SER A 634 15.59 23.18 31.43
N ILE A 635 15.56 21.93 31.89
CA ILE A 635 14.75 21.50 33.02
C ILE A 635 15.42 21.93 34.32
N THR A 636 16.73 21.70 34.46
CA THR A 636 17.47 22.13 35.66
C THR A 636 17.44 23.64 35.85
N ALA A 637 17.55 24.41 34.76
CA ALA A 637 17.48 25.89 34.80
C ALA A 637 16.09 26.43 35.21
N SER A 638 15.02 25.64 35.08
CA SER A 638 13.66 26.05 35.48
C SER A 638 13.49 26.16 36.99
N GLY A 639 14.39 25.54 37.77
CA GLY A 639 14.28 25.46 39.22
C GLY A 639 13.17 24.53 39.72
N LEU A 640 12.35 23.92 38.86
CA LEU A 640 11.21 23.08 39.27
C LEU A 640 11.60 21.68 39.78
N MET A 641 12.84 21.25 39.55
CA MET A 641 13.33 19.96 40.04
C MET A 641 13.71 20.04 41.53
N PRO A 642 13.42 19.01 42.34
CA PRO A 642 13.91 18.91 43.71
C PRO A 642 15.44 18.71 43.74
N GLU A 643 16.04 18.67 44.93
CA GLU A 643 17.38 18.08 45.06
C GLU A 643 17.38 16.61 44.61
N LEU A 644 18.53 16.12 44.14
CA LEU A 644 18.68 14.73 43.69
C LEU A 644 18.19 13.77 44.79
N ILE A 645 17.17 12.98 44.46
CA ILE A 645 16.51 12.09 45.41
C ILE A 645 17.47 10.95 45.76
N GLY A 646 18.14 10.40 44.75
CA GLY A 646 19.18 9.39 44.90
C GLY A 646 18.65 8.01 45.24
N ALA A 647 19.56 7.15 45.69
CA ALA A 647 19.24 5.76 45.97
C ALA A 647 18.35 5.62 47.22
N ILE A 648 17.10 5.16 46.99
CA ILE A 648 16.14 4.85 48.05
C ILE A 648 16.64 3.65 48.89
N ARG A 649 17.50 2.81 48.29
CA ARG A 649 18.23 1.69 48.91
C ARG A 649 19.66 1.60 48.41
#